data_AF-A0A2A4E251-F1
#
_entry.id   AF-A0A2A4E251-F1
#
_cell.length_a   1.000
_cell.length_b   1.000
_cell.length_c   1.000
_cell.angle_alpha   90.00
_cell.angle_beta   90.00
_cell.angle_gamma   90.00
#
_symmetry.space_group_name_H-M   'P 1'
#
loop_
_entity.id
_entity.type
_entity.pdbx_description
1 polymer ?
#
loop_
_entity_poly.entity_id
_entity_poly.type
_entity_poly.pdbx_seq_one_letter_code
_entity_poly.pdbx_strand_id
1 'polypeptide(L)'
;MNDTAIASPGSSRIRVLLAALVSFLLIAAGAVIVPPAHAASGSVNASVASVGTSGVTVQVDASGLPDVASVCAALIVKGAESGLSGPGGGYAAFAIPFPAVSAGASSFTLTATADKLDRTQVYEVLIWQQHSVPNADTIFARGDVAISAAQWDAVFPPATPGPGTDPGTDPGTDPGTDPGTDPGTDPGTDPGTDPGTDPGTDPGTDPGTDPGTTPQPAAPSIEVFLADGTTPAGSTALKAGDTVIVKGTGYDPTANVGGRGVPIPSNLPQGTYVVFGNFAAQWQPSTGAPSSARSVGAQKWALAESVLDQVPAQYQAAIRGQWVDIAADGTFQATLTLQDTKATPGAYGVYTYGAGGVTNAAQERSVPLNYNNIPVVSTTVTAATAAEGLTVTASASKLGDIAGAYVALIEAGTEADVTAGGGFAAMQYVRPITGGAFSVDLTAAAKLLDRAETYEVIVWQQHTMPTAQTIYGRSAVTITPQQWDALLGPVVEVPPTTPPTTQPTAPSVPVPGGSLRWAISSSFTNYVTGPIAKGAIDVSGGATRSGGMFQFGQTAGGDYSATSALGSVIYQGAVRFTGHGGVLDVTVSNPQITVTSANAATLSVTHGGAQVAFATLDLSRAVVTTANGAVTYSGAPAALTAAGRDRVLAGFSTTLDPVTFTVGSVAAAPAGTTGTVAAAAVKAKTALPATPPATTGIQIDETNLEALQTGGSATVSASGFRPNETGIQVVVYSTPVLLGTVDADASGIATWSGSLPATLEDGAHTLTLQGSVSRGLEFTLTRATTAIGQCTVEGATLQWGFKESFRTYIEGIAAGGWTLTDVEYRYPEYVWQNGAGSFDDDTLTGLVAFGGSIAFSGHGGALNTTLSNARLELAGDTGYLVFDVLGTTQDGQGVDQPGVRFAEFGLGDAAVVDGMLSLDALPATLTEAGSAAFGTYGAGEELDPVTASVPVTTECGVAAEEEPAQESEDTAAAASVTAVADVDGAPIWPWLVGGLVIVALGTGAGVLIARRNRANAEGADVTTGV
;
A
#
# COMPACT_ATOMS: atom_id res chain seq x y z
N MET A 1 43.36 -54.00 -47.23
CA MET A 1 42.18 -54.76 -47.72
C MET A 1 41.22 -54.89 -46.54
N ASN A 2 40.06 -54.21 -46.52
CA ASN A 2 39.58 -53.16 -47.44
C ASN A 2 38.65 -52.12 -46.75
N ASP A 3 38.65 -50.84 -47.18
CA ASP A 3 39.43 -49.78 -46.51
C ASP A 3 38.77 -48.35 -46.68
N THR A 4 38.24 -47.73 -45.61
CA THR A 4 37.99 -46.25 -45.40
C THR A 4 36.80 -45.45 -46.05
N ALA A 5 36.46 -44.30 -45.41
CA ALA A 5 36.07 -42.95 -45.96
C ALA A 5 34.62 -42.65 -46.50
N ILE A 6 34.16 -41.39 -46.75
CA ILE A 6 34.13 -40.07 -46.00
C ILE A 6 33.19 -39.03 -46.71
N ALA A 7 32.86 -37.91 -46.04
CA ALA A 7 31.88 -36.81 -46.27
C ALA A 7 31.82 -35.94 -47.57
N SER A 8 30.67 -35.24 -47.77
CA SER A 8 30.40 -33.85 -48.30
C SER A 8 31.06 -33.35 -49.63
N PRO A 9 30.85 -32.11 -50.17
CA PRO A 9 29.84 -31.04 -49.95
C PRO A 9 29.26 -30.47 -51.29
N GLY A 10 28.77 -29.21 -51.32
CA GLY A 10 29.15 -28.28 -52.42
C GLY A 10 28.08 -27.46 -53.15
N SER A 11 28.04 -26.14 -52.91
CA SER A 11 27.31 -25.15 -53.72
C SER A 11 28.07 -24.76 -55.00
N SER A 12 27.38 -24.58 -56.13
CA SER A 12 27.39 -23.32 -56.91
C SER A 12 26.88 -23.48 -58.35
N ARG A 13 25.77 -22.79 -58.68
CA ARG A 13 25.57 -22.13 -59.98
C ARG A 13 25.12 -20.69 -59.78
N ILE A 14 25.97 -19.96 -59.05
CA ILE A 14 25.92 -18.51 -58.86
C ILE A 14 25.91 -17.78 -60.22
N ARG A 15 25.14 -16.68 -60.33
CA ARG A 15 25.02 -15.78 -61.51
C ARG A 15 24.30 -16.33 -62.76
N VAL A 16 23.04 -16.75 -62.63
CA VAL A 16 22.01 -16.52 -63.69
C VAL A 16 20.64 -16.21 -63.07
N LEU A 17 20.23 -16.93 -62.02
CA LEU A 17 18.84 -16.89 -61.52
C LEU A 17 18.41 -15.61 -60.77
N LEU A 18 19.34 -14.67 -60.53
CA LEU A 18 19.11 -13.47 -59.71
C LEU A 18 18.52 -12.30 -60.52
N ALA A 19 17.40 -12.55 -61.22
CA ALA A 19 16.74 -11.54 -62.06
C ALA A 19 15.21 -11.71 -62.25
N ALA A 20 14.61 -12.85 -61.86
CA ALA A 20 13.25 -13.23 -62.31
C ALA A 20 12.32 -13.77 -61.22
N LEU A 21 12.66 -13.65 -59.92
CA LEU A 21 11.88 -14.23 -58.81
C LEU A 21 11.41 -13.19 -57.77
N VAL A 22 11.15 -11.95 -58.20
CA VAL A 22 10.77 -10.82 -57.31
C VAL A 22 9.42 -10.19 -57.74
N SER A 23 8.55 -10.96 -58.40
CA SER A 23 7.36 -10.38 -59.07
C SER A 23 6.11 -11.26 -59.09
N PHE A 24 6.01 -12.31 -58.25
CA PHE A 24 4.82 -13.18 -58.25
C PHE A 24 4.42 -13.76 -56.87
N LEU A 25 4.65 -13.03 -55.78
CA LEU A 25 4.16 -13.42 -54.44
C LEU A 25 3.83 -12.20 -53.56
N LEU A 26 2.93 -11.30 -54.01
CA LEU A 26 2.49 -10.16 -53.18
C LEU A 26 1.14 -9.52 -53.60
N ILE A 27 0.09 -10.33 -53.83
CA ILE A 27 -1.30 -9.83 -53.91
C ILE A 27 -2.23 -10.74 -53.10
N ALA A 28 -2.19 -10.58 -51.77
CA ALA A 28 -3.13 -11.21 -50.83
C ALA A 28 -3.35 -10.35 -49.57
N ALA A 29 -3.21 -9.03 -49.69
CA ALA A 29 -3.48 -8.07 -48.62
C ALA A 29 -4.14 -6.82 -49.22
N GLY A 30 -5.40 -6.57 -48.85
CA GLY A 30 -6.15 -5.38 -49.23
C GLY A 30 -5.73 -4.15 -48.42
N ALA A 31 -4.44 -3.82 -48.43
CA ALA A 31 -3.92 -2.66 -47.71
C ALA A 31 -4.46 -1.36 -48.33
N VAL A 32 -5.35 -0.68 -47.60
CA VAL A 32 -5.63 0.74 -47.85
C VAL A 32 -4.32 1.49 -47.72
N ILE A 33 -3.97 2.31 -48.73
CA ILE A 33 -2.75 3.12 -48.70
C ILE A 33 -2.99 4.32 -47.77
N VAL A 34 -2.90 4.05 -46.46
CA VAL A 34 -2.65 5.05 -45.44
C VAL A 34 -1.14 5.39 -45.52
N PRO A 35 -0.74 6.66 -45.63
CA PRO A 35 0.67 7.01 -45.64
C PRO A 35 1.33 6.67 -44.28
N PRO A 36 2.60 6.24 -44.26
CA PRO A 36 3.29 5.93 -43.02
C PRO A 36 3.62 7.20 -42.21
N ALA A 37 3.52 7.08 -40.89
CA ALA A 37 4.07 7.93 -39.82
C ALA A 37 4.19 9.46 -40.08
N HIS A 38 3.54 10.26 -39.23
CA HIS A 38 3.77 11.71 -39.16
C HIS A 38 5.13 12.02 -38.52
N ALA A 39 6.22 11.80 -39.27
CA ALA A 39 7.49 12.47 -38.97
C ALA A 39 7.24 13.99 -38.96
N ALA A 40 7.75 14.66 -37.91
CA ALA A 40 7.49 16.08 -37.64
C ALA A 40 7.72 16.95 -38.90
N SER A 41 6.62 17.43 -39.47
CA SER A 41 6.59 18.11 -40.77
C SER A 41 6.55 19.63 -40.64
N GLY A 42 6.24 20.14 -39.45
CA GLY A 42 6.42 21.55 -39.11
C GLY A 42 7.87 21.87 -38.78
N SER A 43 8.30 23.07 -39.15
CA SER A 43 9.60 23.64 -38.80
C SER A 43 9.45 24.62 -37.62
N VAL A 44 10.45 24.63 -36.73
CA VAL A 44 10.56 25.62 -35.64
C VAL A 44 11.83 26.43 -35.84
N ASN A 45 11.68 27.75 -35.90
CA ASN A 45 12.76 28.72 -35.78
C ASN A 45 12.74 29.27 -34.35
N ALA A 46 13.79 29.03 -33.57
CA ALA A 46 13.87 29.44 -32.17
C ALA A 46 15.10 30.34 -31.95
N SER A 47 14.91 31.48 -31.29
CA SER A 47 15.97 32.47 -31.07
C SER A 47 15.88 33.10 -29.69
N VAL A 48 17.01 33.44 -29.07
CA VAL A 48 17.03 34.09 -27.75
C VAL A 48 16.59 35.54 -27.89
N ALA A 49 15.41 35.86 -27.36
CA ALA A 49 14.82 37.20 -27.34
C ALA A 49 15.37 38.07 -26.21
N SER A 50 15.67 37.47 -25.05
CA SER A 50 16.33 38.15 -23.93
C SER A 50 17.07 37.17 -23.02
N VAL A 51 18.05 37.67 -22.28
CA VAL A 51 18.85 36.90 -21.31
C VAL A 51 19.26 37.77 -20.13
N GLY A 52 19.42 37.16 -18.96
CA GLY A 52 20.02 37.77 -17.77
C GLY A 52 20.08 36.78 -16.62
N THR A 53 20.49 37.24 -15.43
CA THR A 53 20.69 36.38 -14.25
C THR A 53 19.43 35.66 -13.76
N SER A 54 18.24 36.08 -14.20
CA SER A 54 16.97 35.38 -13.94
C SER A 54 16.70 34.21 -14.89
N GLY A 55 17.36 34.13 -16.05
CA GLY A 55 17.15 33.09 -17.07
C GLY A 55 17.19 33.57 -18.52
N VAL A 56 16.57 32.80 -19.41
CA VAL A 56 16.53 33.00 -20.87
C VAL A 56 15.08 33.07 -21.35
N THR A 57 14.75 34.02 -22.23
CA THR A 57 13.51 33.99 -23.02
C THR A 57 13.82 33.73 -24.48
N VAL A 58 13.12 32.74 -25.05
CA VAL A 58 13.24 32.28 -26.43
C VAL A 58 11.98 32.72 -27.19
N GLN A 59 12.14 33.47 -28.28
CA GLN A 59 11.10 33.65 -29.30
C GLN A 59 11.06 32.40 -30.18
N VAL A 60 9.85 31.90 -30.42
CA VAL A 60 9.57 30.70 -31.20
C VAL A 60 8.62 31.04 -32.32
N ASP A 61 9.08 30.86 -33.56
CA ASP A 61 8.27 31.00 -34.77
C ASP A 61 8.16 29.62 -35.45
N ALA A 62 6.97 29.04 -35.46
CA ALA A 62 6.70 27.71 -36.00
C ALA A 62 5.81 27.78 -37.25
N SER A 63 6.07 26.93 -38.25
CA SER A 63 5.31 26.89 -39.51
C SER A 63 5.24 25.48 -40.10
N GLY A 64 4.14 25.15 -40.80
CA GLY A 64 3.86 23.79 -41.26
C GLY A 64 3.18 22.92 -40.20
N LEU A 65 2.58 23.53 -39.18
CA LEU A 65 1.73 22.84 -38.19
C LEU A 65 0.40 22.40 -38.84
N PRO A 66 -0.23 21.32 -38.34
CA PRO A 66 -1.56 20.90 -38.82
C PRO A 66 -2.65 21.92 -38.46
N ASP A 67 -3.81 21.83 -39.14
CA ASP A 67 -5.00 22.63 -38.83
C ASP A 67 -5.64 22.23 -37.50
N VAL A 68 -5.05 22.72 -36.41
CA VAL A 68 -5.56 22.66 -35.03
C VAL A 68 -5.77 24.08 -34.48
N ALA A 69 -6.55 24.25 -33.43
CA ALA A 69 -6.74 25.58 -32.82
C ALA A 69 -5.53 26.03 -31.99
N SER A 70 -4.87 25.09 -31.30
CA SER A 70 -3.74 25.35 -30.40
C SER A 70 -2.90 24.07 -30.20
N VAL A 71 -1.66 24.25 -29.72
CA VAL A 71 -0.66 23.19 -29.52
C VAL A 71 -0.06 23.25 -28.11
N CYS A 72 0.50 22.13 -27.65
CA CYS A 72 1.45 22.15 -26.54
C CYS A 72 2.84 22.55 -27.06
N ALA A 73 3.59 23.34 -26.29
CA ALA A 73 4.97 23.69 -26.62
C ALA A 73 5.85 23.85 -25.36
N ALA A 74 7.09 23.34 -25.42
CA ALA A 74 8.03 23.39 -24.30
C ALA A 74 9.48 23.57 -24.78
N LEU A 75 10.33 24.15 -23.92
CA LEU A 75 11.78 24.15 -24.04
C LEU A 75 12.31 22.98 -23.20
N ILE A 76 13.03 22.05 -23.81
CA ILE A 76 13.55 20.85 -23.15
C ILE A 76 15.06 20.70 -23.38
N VAL A 77 15.72 19.89 -22.54
CA VAL A 77 17.04 19.33 -22.88
C VAL A 77 16.87 18.45 -24.12
N LYS A 78 17.77 18.56 -25.08
CA LYS A 78 17.64 17.93 -26.39
C LYS A 78 17.63 16.40 -26.28
N GLY A 79 16.58 15.76 -26.83
CA GLY A 79 16.35 14.32 -26.72
C GLY A 79 15.64 13.86 -25.44
N ALA A 80 15.14 14.77 -24.60
CA ALA A 80 14.45 14.45 -23.34
C ALA A 80 12.92 14.30 -23.47
N GLU A 81 12.35 14.16 -24.67
CA GLU A 81 10.90 14.12 -24.90
C GLU A 81 10.16 13.04 -24.09
N SER A 82 10.80 11.91 -23.79
CA SER A 82 10.25 10.83 -22.97
C SER A 82 10.06 11.18 -21.49
N GLY A 83 10.63 12.28 -21.01
CA GLY A 83 10.45 12.81 -19.64
C GLY A 83 9.24 13.74 -19.47
N LEU A 84 8.48 14.02 -20.55
CA LEU A 84 7.37 14.98 -20.55
C LEU A 84 6.04 14.35 -20.10
N SER A 85 5.97 13.94 -18.83
CA SER A 85 4.76 13.40 -18.19
C SER A 85 4.15 14.36 -17.15
N GLY A 86 3.15 15.13 -17.56
CA GLY A 86 2.32 15.95 -16.65
C GLY A 86 2.94 17.28 -16.18
N PRO A 87 2.21 18.07 -15.36
CA PRO A 87 2.66 19.38 -14.92
C PRO A 87 3.81 19.28 -13.92
N GLY A 88 5.04 19.58 -14.37
CA GLY A 88 6.26 19.54 -13.56
C GLY A 88 7.38 18.63 -14.10
N GLY A 89 7.14 17.83 -15.14
CA GLY A 89 8.14 16.90 -15.70
C GLY A 89 8.98 17.48 -16.85
N GLY A 90 10.30 17.40 -16.75
CA GLY A 90 11.23 17.34 -17.89
C GLY A 90 11.56 18.63 -18.66
N TYR A 91 10.79 19.71 -18.53
CA TYR A 91 11.01 20.96 -19.29
C TYR A 91 11.69 22.09 -18.50
N ALA A 92 12.43 22.94 -19.22
CA ALA A 92 12.99 24.19 -18.71
C ALA A 92 12.02 25.37 -18.84
N ALA A 93 11.11 25.33 -19.82
CA ALA A 93 9.97 26.25 -19.96
C ALA A 93 8.80 25.55 -20.66
N PHE A 94 7.57 26.01 -20.42
CA PHE A 94 6.36 25.50 -21.05
C PHE A 94 5.44 26.68 -21.41
N ALA A 95 4.80 26.65 -22.58
CA ALA A 95 3.97 27.75 -23.06
C ALA A 95 2.58 27.73 -22.42
N ILE A 96 2.29 28.73 -21.58
CA ILE A 96 0.96 28.99 -21.01
C ILE A 96 0.63 30.49 -21.24
N PRO A 97 -0.50 30.84 -21.89
CA PRO A 97 -1.48 29.94 -22.51
C PRO A 97 -0.90 29.14 -23.68
N PHE A 98 -1.57 28.03 -24.04
CA PHE A 98 -1.20 27.21 -25.19
C PHE A 98 -1.12 28.06 -26.47
N PRO A 99 -0.02 27.99 -27.25
CA PRO A 99 0.10 28.75 -28.49
C PRO A 99 -1.02 28.41 -29.47
N ALA A 100 -1.75 29.44 -29.90
CA ALA A 100 -2.75 29.33 -30.95
C ALA A 100 -2.07 29.10 -32.30
N VAL A 101 -2.68 28.28 -33.16
CA VAL A 101 -2.23 28.06 -34.54
C VAL A 101 -3.17 28.81 -35.49
N SER A 102 -2.60 29.47 -36.49
CA SER A 102 -3.34 30.16 -37.54
C SER A 102 -2.67 29.92 -38.89
N ALA A 103 -3.43 29.41 -39.86
CA ALA A 103 -2.93 29.03 -41.19
C ALA A 103 -1.65 28.15 -41.15
N GLY A 104 -1.62 27.17 -40.24
CA GLY A 104 -0.47 26.27 -40.05
C GLY A 104 0.78 26.91 -39.43
N ALA A 105 0.68 28.09 -38.81
CA ALA A 105 1.78 28.79 -38.16
C ALA A 105 1.44 29.24 -36.73
N SER A 106 2.45 29.43 -35.88
CA SER A 106 2.32 29.97 -34.52
C SER A 106 3.58 30.77 -34.13
N SER A 107 3.41 31.82 -33.32
CA SER A 107 4.52 32.66 -32.82
C SER A 107 4.30 32.95 -31.33
N PHE A 108 5.26 32.63 -30.48
CA PHE A 108 5.15 32.75 -29.01
C PHE A 108 6.52 32.80 -28.32
N THR A 109 6.54 33.09 -27.02
CA THR A 109 7.75 33.11 -26.20
C THR A 109 7.77 32.01 -25.14
N LEU A 110 8.93 31.42 -24.90
CA LEU A 110 9.21 30.49 -23.80
C LEU A 110 10.27 31.11 -22.87
N THR A 111 9.95 31.31 -21.59
CA THR A 111 10.89 31.82 -20.58
C THR A 111 11.29 30.71 -19.63
N ALA A 112 12.58 30.36 -19.61
CA ALA A 112 13.18 29.40 -18.69
C ALA A 112 13.98 30.16 -17.62
N THR A 113 13.78 29.81 -16.34
CA THR A 113 14.52 30.41 -15.23
C THR A 113 15.91 29.80 -15.08
N ALA A 114 16.85 30.54 -14.48
CA ALA A 114 18.24 30.11 -14.35
C ALA A 114 18.43 28.78 -13.58
N ASP A 115 17.52 28.42 -12.67
CA ASP A 115 17.53 27.14 -11.93
C ASP A 115 17.06 25.94 -12.77
N LYS A 116 16.48 26.17 -13.95
CA LYS A 116 16.04 25.15 -14.93
C LYS A 116 17.00 24.98 -16.11
N LEU A 117 18.10 25.74 -16.10
CA LEU A 117 19.08 25.78 -17.17
C LEU A 117 20.42 25.22 -16.67
N ASP A 118 21.14 24.57 -17.57
CA ASP A 118 22.49 24.06 -17.34
C ASP A 118 23.32 24.37 -18.60
N ARG A 119 24.41 25.13 -18.43
CA ARG A 119 25.30 25.57 -19.52
C ARG A 119 26.08 24.42 -20.19
N THR A 120 25.97 23.20 -19.68
CA THR A 120 26.52 21.97 -20.29
C THR A 120 25.52 21.24 -21.19
N GLN A 121 24.23 21.57 -21.11
CA GLN A 121 23.17 20.95 -21.91
C GLN A 121 22.90 21.71 -23.21
N VAL A 122 22.40 20.99 -24.22
CA VAL A 122 21.81 21.56 -25.43
C VAL A 122 20.29 21.57 -25.25
N TYR A 123 19.63 22.66 -25.65
CA TYR A 123 18.18 22.82 -25.54
C TYR A 123 17.51 22.87 -26.91
N GLU A 124 16.28 22.37 -26.98
CA GLU A 124 15.40 22.46 -28.14
C GLU A 124 13.98 22.84 -27.73
N VAL A 125 13.22 23.40 -28.67
CA VAL A 125 11.77 23.58 -28.54
C VAL A 125 11.06 22.40 -29.17
N LEU A 126 10.12 21.81 -28.44
CA LEU A 126 9.25 20.73 -28.89
C LEU A 126 7.79 21.24 -28.97
N ILE A 127 7.10 20.94 -30.06
CA ILE A 127 5.69 21.30 -30.29
C ILE A 127 4.89 20.04 -30.65
N TRP A 128 3.78 19.79 -29.95
CA TRP A 128 2.99 18.57 -30.09
C TRP A 128 1.49 18.78 -29.87
N GLN A 129 0.71 17.74 -30.14
CA GLN A 129 -0.74 17.73 -29.99
C GLN A 129 -1.20 18.11 -28.56
N GLN A 130 -2.14 19.04 -28.47
CA GLN A 130 -2.72 19.41 -27.18
C GLN A 130 -3.46 18.22 -26.54
N HIS A 131 -3.28 18.06 -25.21
CA HIS A 131 -3.80 16.94 -24.40
C HIS A 131 -3.24 15.54 -24.75
N SER A 132 -2.11 15.43 -25.47
CA SER A 132 -1.38 14.17 -25.61
C SER A 132 -0.04 14.19 -24.88
N VAL A 133 0.53 12.99 -24.66
CA VAL A 133 1.96 12.81 -24.41
C VAL A 133 2.72 13.03 -25.74
N PRO A 134 3.88 13.70 -25.75
CA PRO A 134 4.72 13.82 -26.96
C PRO A 134 5.40 12.48 -27.29
N ASN A 135 5.20 12.00 -28.51
CA ASN A 135 5.81 10.80 -29.07
C ASN A 135 5.92 10.93 -30.60
N ALA A 136 6.38 9.87 -31.27
CA ALA A 136 6.62 9.87 -32.73
C ALA A 136 5.37 10.17 -33.59
N ASP A 137 4.16 9.97 -33.06
CA ASP A 137 2.88 10.19 -33.77
C ASP A 137 2.21 11.53 -33.40
N THR A 138 2.61 12.16 -32.29
CA THR A 138 1.97 13.37 -31.74
C THR A 138 2.83 14.64 -31.81
N ILE A 139 4.14 14.52 -32.03
CA ILE A 139 5.06 15.66 -32.20
C ILE A 139 4.88 16.25 -33.60
N PHE A 140 4.47 17.52 -33.67
CA PHE A 140 4.23 18.23 -34.92
C PHE A 140 5.47 18.93 -35.47
N ALA A 141 6.31 19.48 -34.59
CA ALA A 141 7.52 20.23 -34.95
C ALA A 141 8.54 20.23 -33.80
N ARG A 142 9.84 20.32 -34.12
CA ARG A 142 10.92 20.58 -33.15
C ARG A 142 12.04 21.44 -33.74
N GLY A 143 12.85 22.09 -32.91
CA GLY A 143 13.98 22.89 -33.37
C GLY A 143 14.94 23.33 -32.26
N ASP A 144 16.24 23.33 -32.57
CA ASP A 144 17.33 23.64 -31.62
C ASP A 144 17.33 25.12 -31.19
N VAL A 145 17.73 25.37 -29.93
CA VAL A 145 17.92 26.74 -29.41
C VAL A 145 19.40 27.03 -29.24
N ALA A 146 19.94 27.88 -30.13
CA ALA A 146 21.33 28.32 -30.06
C ALA A 146 21.51 29.42 -28.98
N ILE A 147 21.92 29.02 -27.77
CA ILE A 147 22.36 29.93 -26.71
C ILE A 147 23.89 30.08 -26.80
N SER A 148 24.36 31.29 -27.10
CA SER A 148 25.79 31.58 -27.24
C SER A 148 26.53 31.67 -25.89
N ALA A 149 27.86 31.54 -25.89
CA ALA A 149 28.67 31.62 -24.68
C ALA A 149 28.44 32.92 -23.88
N ALA A 150 28.40 34.07 -24.56
CA ALA A 150 28.13 35.37 -23.92
C ALA A 150 26.70 35.49 -23.34
N GLN A 151 25.74 34.71 -23.84
CA GLN A 151 24.40 34.61 -23.24
C GLN A 151 24.42 33.66 -22.05
N TRP A 152 25.15 32.54 -22.12
CA TRP A 152 25.36 31.65 -20.97
C TRP A 152 26.06 32.35 -19.81
N ASP A 153 27.07 33.17 -20.08
CA ASP A 153 27.77 33.99 -19.08
C ASP A 153 26.92 35.18 -18.57
N ALA A 154 25.77 35.47 -19.20
CA ALA A 154 24.77 36.43 -18.70
C ALA A 154 23.70 35.77 -17.81
N VAL A 155 23.43 34.47 -17.98
CA VAL A 155 22.62 33.66 -17.03
C VAL A 155 23.46 33.28 -15.81
N PHE A 156 24.67 32.78 -16.06
CA PHE A 156 25.62 32.28 -15.07
C PHE A 156 26.89 33.14 -15.10
N PRO A 157 26.85 34.36 -14.55
CA PRO A 157 28.02 35.24 -14.51
C PRO A 157 29.19 34.52 -13.81
N PRO A 158 30.41 34.59 -14.37
CA PRO A 158 31.58 34.01 -13.72
C PRO A 158 31.78 34.66 -12.36
N ALA A 159 32.09 33.84 -11.35
CA ALA A 159 32.27 34.30 -9.98
C ALA A 159 33.34 35.40 -9.93
N THR A 160 32.92 36.63 -9.59
CA THR A 160 33.79 37.80 -9.54
C THR A 160 34.94 37.52 -8.56
N PRO A 161 36.22 37.65 -8.97
CA PRO A 161 37.31 37.67 -8.01
C PRO A 161 37.06 38.75 -6.96
N GLY A 162 37.35 38.45 -5.68
CA GLY A 162 37.27 39.44 -4.61
C GLY A 162 38.17 40.65 -4.91
N PRO A 163 37.86 41.83 -4.33
CA PRO A 163 38.52 43.08 -4.71
C PRO A 163 40.03 43.03 -4.46
N GLY A 164 40.79 42.91 -5.55
CA GLY A 164 42.22 43.22 -5.57
C GLY A 164 42.45 44.71 -5.36
N THR A 165 43.59 45.07 -4.78
CA THR A 165 43.96 46.45 -4.48
C THR A 165 44.24 47.27 -5.75
N ASP A 166 43.44 48.33 -5.93
CA ASP A 166 43.73 49.60 -6.60
C ASP A 166 44.63 49.62 -7.87
N PRO A 167 44.05 49.81 -9.07
CA PRO A 167 44.79 50.16 -10.28
C PRO A 167 44.90 51.69 -10.44
N GLY A 168 46.10 52.23 -10.23
CA GLY A 168 46.40 53.64 -10.49
C GLY A 168 46.25 54.05 -11.98
N THR A 169 45.97 55.34 -12.18
CA THR A 169 45.98 56.12 -13.45
C THR A 169 47.12 55.75 -14.42
N ASP A 170 47.01 55.86 -15.75
CA ASP A 170 46.41 56.97 -16.53
C ASP A 170 46.06 56.52 -17.99
N PRO A 171 45.24 57.24 -18.80
CA PRO A 171 44.73 56.74 -20.09
C PRO A 171 45.47 57.28 -21.34
N GLY A 172 45.54 56.50 -22.42
CA GLY A 172 45.97 57.00 -23.73
C GLY A 172 46.14 55.93 -24.82
N THR A 173 45.43 56.09 -25.94
CA THR A 173 45.53 55.23 -27.13
C THR A 173 46.83 55.42 -27.92
N ASP A 174 47.40 54.32 -28.42
CA ASP A 174 48.38 54.33 -29.51
C ASP A 174 47.73 54.65 -30.88
N PRO A 175 48.50 55.23 -31.81
CA PRO A 175 48.42 54.75 -33.19
C PRO A 175 49.77 54.73 -33.95
N GLY A 176 50.48 53.59 -33.98
CA GLY A 176 51.32 53.24 -35.14
C GLY A 176 52.52 52.29 -35.00
N THR A 177 52.41 51.14 -35.68
CA THR A 177 53.46 50.39 -36.42
C THR A 177 54.61 49.66 -35.68
N ASP A 178 54.70 48.35 -36.01
CA ASP A 178 55.85 47.43 -36.16
C ASP A 178 57.22 48.10 -36.52
N PRO A 179 58.43 47.54 -36.20
CA PRO A 179 58.73 46.12 -35.89
C PRO A 179 59.76 45.80 -34.77
N GLY A 180 59.92 44.51 -34.39
CA GLY A 180 61.19 44.04 -33.80
C GLY A 180 61.27 42.71 -32.99
N THR A 181 61.53 41.58 -33.68
CA THR A 181 62.40 40.44 -33.28
C THR A 181 62.26 39.68 -31.92
N ASP A 182 61.85 38.41 -32.06
CA ASP A 182 62.26 37.14 -31.40
C ASP A 182 63.81 36.99 -31.22
N PRO A 183 64.44 36.02 -30.45
CA PRO A 183 63.92 34.80 -29.79
C PRO A 183 64.39 34.51 -28.33
N GLY A 184 63.91 33.41 -27.68
CA GLY A 184 64.30 33.10 -26.27
C GLY A 184 64.07 31.71 -25.60
N THR A 185 63.75 30.62 -26.31
CA THR A 185 63.90 29.18 -25.89
C THR A 185 63.55 28.68 -24.45
N ASP A 186 62.40 27.99 -24.37
CA ASP A 186 62.09 26.66 -23.74
C ASP A 186 63.26 25.65 -23.49
N PRO A 187 63.13 24.52 -22.75
CA PRO A 187 62.45 24.19 -21.47
C PRO A 187 63.40 23.54 -20.40
N GLY A 188 62.88 23.12 -19.22
CA GLY A 188 63.55 22.19 -18.30
C GLY A 188 62.64 21.60 -17.20
N THR A 189 62.76 20.31 -16.87
CA THR A 189 61.72 19.53 -16.14
C THR A 189 62.19 18.80 -14.85
N ASP A 190 61.30 18.75 -13.85
CA ASP A 190 61.13 17.68 -12.85
C ASP A 190 62.18 17.59 -11.68
N PRO A 191 62.05 16.70 -10.66
CA PRO A 191 61.72 17.18 -9.30
C PRO A 191 62.63 16.63 -8.17
N GLY A 192 62.34 17.01 -6.91
CA GLY A 192 63.02 16.47 -5.72
C GLY A 192 62.23 16.64 -4.42
N THR A 193 62.34 15.67 -3.50
CA THR A 193 61.42 15.48 -2.36
C THR A 193 62.08 15.59 -0.96
N ASP A 194 61.46 16.40 -0.09
CA ASP A 194 61.24 16.12 1.35
C ASP A 194 62.50 16.02 2.29
N PRO A 195 62.35 15.77 3.61
CA PRO A 195 61.97 16.77 4.62
C PRO A 195 63.09 17.11 5.64
N GLY A 196 62.84 18.11 6.50
CA GLY A 196 63.65 18.38 7.71
C GLY A 196 62.84 19.09 8.81
N THR A 197 62.91 18.59 10.04
CA THR A 197 62.04 18.99 11.18
C THR A 197 62.80 19.68 12.34
N ASP A 198 62.00 20.07 13.35
CA ASP A 198 62.35 20.48 14.73
C ASP A 198 62.59 21.98 15.04
N PRO A 199 62.29 22.45 16.27
CA PRO A 199 61.62 23.75 16.46
C PRO A 199 62.28 24.68 17.50
N GLY A 200 61.70 25.86 17.71
CA GLY A 200 62.08 26.79 18.79
C GLY A 200 60.91 27.69 19.19
N THR A 201 60.71 27.89 20.50
CA THR A 201 59.56 28.62 21.07
C THR A 201 59.84 30.08 21.43
N ASP A 202 58.82 30.91 21.22
CA ASP A 202 58.33 32.12 21.96
C ASP A 202 59.04 32.48 23.31
N PRO A 203 59.08 33.77 23.79
CA PRO A 203 58.00 34.75 23.60
C PRO A 203 58.30 36.29 23.56
N GLY A 204 57.27 37.06 23.13
CA GLY A 204 56.76 38.19 23.93
C GLY A 204 56.72 39.63 23.36
N THR A 205 55.50 40.14 23.13
CA THR A 205 54.97 41.53 23.43
C THR A 205 55.71 42.79 22.89
N ASP A 206 55.09 43.93 22.56
CA ASP A 206 53.74 44.47 22.83
C ASP A 206 53.22 45.36 21.65
N PRO A 207 52.29 46.35 21.73
CA PRO A 207 51.15 46.37 20.81
C PRO A 207 51.05 47.58 19.86
N GLY A 208 50.31 47.43 18.75
CA GLY A 208 49.96 48.51 17.84
C GLY A 208 48.50 48.39 17.37
N THR A 209 47.60 49.15 17.98
CA THR A 209 46.17 49.16 17.63
C THR A 209 45.89 50.07 16.44
N ASP A 210 45.20 49.55 15.43
CA ASP A 210 44.37 50.34 14.51
C ASP A 210 42.98 49.68 14.45
N PRO A 211 41.84 50.42 14.46
CA PRO A 211 40.53 49.81 14.61
C PRO A 211 40.12 49.05 13.35
N GLY A 212 40.17 47.71 13.41
CA GLY A 212 39.56 46.88 12.38
C GLY A 212 38.08 47.24 12.22
N THR A 213 37.68 47.59 11.01
CA THR A 213 36.26 47.80 10.67
C THR A 213 35.53 46.47 10.84
N THR A 214 34.86 46.29 11.98
CA THR A 214 33.97 45.17 12.20
C THR A 214 32.96 45.11 11.05
N PRO A 215 32.72 43.94 10.45
CA PRO A 215 31.58 43.77 9.55
C PRO A 215 30.32 44.22 10.29
N GLN A 216 29.59 45.19 9.74
CA GLN A 216 28.36 45.68 10.36
C GLN A 216 27.43 44.47 10.56
N PRO A 217 27.00 44.15 11.80
CA PRO A 217 26.23 42.94 12.05
C PRO A 217 25.00 42.86 11.14
N ALA A 218 24.80 41.71 10.51
CA ALA A 218 23.59 41.45 9.75
C ALA A 218 22.37 41.66 10.66
N ALA A 219 21.34 42.36 10.18
CA ALA A 219 20.18 42.64 11.01
C ALA A 219 19.50 41.33 11.46
N PRO A 220 19.12 41.17 12.75
CA PRO A 220 18.58 39.90 13.23
C PRO A 220 17.37 39.44 12.41
N SER A 221 17.43 38.21 11.92
CA SER A 221 16.39 37.60 11.08
C SER A 221 16.15 36.14 11.46
N ILE A 222 14.92 35.66 11.28
CA ILE A 222 14.55 34.25 11.50
C ILE A 222 13.84 33.67 10.28
N GLU A 223 14.18 32.43 9.98
CA GLU A 223 13.49 31.57 9.03
C GLU A 223 12.90 30.37 9.77
N VAL A 224 11.77 29.86 9.30
CA VAL A 224 11.08 28.71 9.89
C VAL A 224 10.90 27.64 8.83
N PHE A 225 11.44 26.47 9.11
CA PHE A 225 11.38 25.28 8.26
C PHE A 225 10.51 24.20 8.92
N LEU A 226 10.08 23.22 8.14
CA LEU A 226 9.46 21.99 8.65
C LEU A 226 10.48 21.12 9.41
N ALA A 227 10.06 19.96 9.90
CA ALA A 227 10.89 19.05 10.69
C ALA A 227 12.13 18.51 9.95
N ASP A 228 12.20 18.65 8.62
CA ASP A 228 13.37 18.34 7.79
C ASP A 228 14.50 19.38 7.92
N GLY A 229 14.21 20.58 8.44
CA GLY A 229 15.16 21.68 8.53
C GLY A 229 15.52 22.32 7.18
N THR A 230 14.80 22.03 6.11
CA THR A 230 15.11 22.49 4.74
C THR A 230 13.91 23.01 3.95
N THR A 231 12.70 22.49 4.17
CA THR A 231 11.47 22.99 3.53
C THR A 231 10.92 24.18 4.30
N PRO A 232 10.78 25.39 3.72
CA PRO A 232 10.21 26.54 4.43
C PRO A 232 8.75 26.28 4.84
N ALA A 233 8.40 26.62 6.08
CA ALA A 233 7.07 26.32 6.62
C ALA A 233 5.95 27.14 5.94
N GLY A 234 6.21 28.39 5.58
CA GLY A 234 5.37 29.21 4.70
C GLY A 234 3.86 29.14 4.98
N SER A 235 3.09 28.79 3.96
CA SER A 235 1.63 28.58 4.04
C SER A 235 1.22 27.13 4.34
N THR A 236 2.15 26.23 4.65
CA THR A 236 1.84 24.83 4.98
C THR A 236 0.94 24.74 6.20
N ALA A 237 -0.15 23.99 6.09
CA ALA A 237 -1.09 23.81 7.18
C ALA A 237 -0.44 23.02 8.34
N LEU A 238 -0.43 23.62 9.53
CA LEU A 238 0.22 23.08 10.73
C LEU A 238 -0.78 22.88 11.88
N LYS A 239 -0.51 21.89 12.73
CA LYS A 239 -1.33 21.45 13.87
C LYS A 239 -0.46 21.17 15.10
N ALA A 240 -1.08 20.99 16.26
CA ALA A 240 -0.37 20.52 17.46
C ALA A 240 0.32 19.17 17.21
N GLY A 241 1.51 18.99 17.78
CA GLY A 241 2.38 17.83 17.57
C GLY A 241 3.35 17.95 16.40
N ASP A 242 3.06 18.81 15.40
CA ASP A 242 4.03 19.10 14.33
C ASP A 242 5.30 19.74 14.89
N THR A 243 6.42 19.59 14.21
CA THR A 243 7.70 20.19 14.63
C THR A 243 8.27 21.08 13.53
N VAL A 244 8.74 22.26 13.93
CA VAL A 244 9.40 23.23 13.06
C VAL A 244 10.83 23.50 13.53
N ILE A 245 11.71 23.79 12.58
CA ILE A 245 13.11 24.17 12.81
C ILE A 245 13.24 25.66 12.55
N VAL A 246 13.50 26.44 13.60
CA VAL A 246 13.72 27.89 13.51
C VAL A 246 15.22 28.15 13.40
N LYS A 247 15.66 28.79 12.31
CA LYS A 247 17.04 29.25 12.16
C LYS A 247 17.09 30.76 12.37
N GLY A 248 17.96 31.22 13.26
CA GLY A 248 18.22 32.64 13.47
C GLY A 248 19.60 33.03 12.96
N THR A 249 19.73 34.25 12.43
CA THR A 249 21.00 34.83 11.99
C THR A 249 21.09 36.30 12.43
N GLY A 250 22.32 36.80 12.64
CA GLY A 250 22.56 38.21 12.99
C GLY A 250 22.22 38.61 14.42
N TYR A 251 21.93 37.65 15.32
CA TYR A 251 21.61 37.95 16.72
C TYR A 251 22.88 38.15 17.54
N ASP A 252 23.16 39.36 18.01
CA ASP A 252 24.24 39.60 18.98
C ASP A 252 24.05 38.71 20.24
N PRO A 253 24.97 37.75 20.52
CA PRO A 253 24.89 36.86 21.69
C PRO A 253 25.30 37.54 23.01
N THR A 254 25.90 38.74 22.93
CA THR A 254 26.28 39.55 24.10
C THR A 254 25.19 40.55 24.51
N ALA A 255 24.14 40.68 23.71
CA ALA A 255 23.01 41.58 23.95
C ALA A 255 22.11 41.14 25.12
N ASN A 256 21.05 41.92 25.35
CA ASN A 256 20.01 41.67 26.36
C ASN A 256 20.57 41.59 27.80
N VAL A 257 21.59 42.37 28.15
CA VAL A 257 22.04 42.54 29.54
C VAL A 257 21.01 43.36 30.34
N GLY A 258 20.93 43.20 31.66
CA GLY A 258 20.06 43.99 32.53
C GLY A 258 18.72 43.35 32.90
N GLY A 259 18.59 42.03 32.76
CA GLY A 259 17.36 41.29 33.14
C GLY A 259 17.12 41.18 34.65
N ARG A 260 16.11 40.37 35.02
CA ARG A 260 15.60 40.20 36.40
C ARG A 260 16.61 39.68 37.44
N GLY A 261 17.80 39.23 37.03
CA GLY A 261 18.86 38.75 37.94
C GLY A 261 18.70 37.30 38.43
N VAL A 262 17.59 36.64 38.12
CA VAL A 262 17.32 35.22 38.38
C VAL A 262 16.53 34.66 37.18
N PRO A 263 16.87 33.49 36.61
CA PRO A 263 17.99 32.62 37.01
C PRO A 263 19.38 33.15 36.60
N ILE A 264 19.44 33.97 35.54
CA ILE A 264 20.70 34.56 35.04
C ILE A 264 20.97 35.89 35.78
N PRO A 265 22.15 36.08 36.39
CA PRO A 265 22.60 37.36 36.95
C PRO A 265 22.40 38.53 35.98
N SER A 266 21.98 39.69 36.48
CA SER A 266 21.56 40.83 35.64
C SER A 266 22.71 41.50 34.88
N ASN A 267 23.95 41.26 35.30
CA ASN A 267 25.17 41.69 34.63
C ASN A 267 25.61 40.78 33.47
N LEU A 268 24.87 39.69 33.19
CA LEU A 268 25.14 38.78 32.08
C LEU A 268 24.08 38.93 30.96
N PRO A 269 24.45 38.61 29.69
CA PRO A 269 23.50 38.51 28.59
C PRO A 269 22.34 37.59 28.97
N GLN A 270 21.10 38.05 28.85
CA GLN A 270 19.95 37.21 29.17
C GLN A 270 19.57 36.26 28.01
N GLY A 271 20.15 36.45 26.82
CA GLY A 271 19.80 35.69 25.61
C GLY A 271 18.41 36.06 25.05
N THR A 272 17.88 35.22 24.17
CA THR A 272 16.68 35.46 23.37
C THR A 272 15.73 34.28 23.47
N TYR A 273 14.45 34.53 23.70
CA TYR A 273 13.44 33.47 23.60
C TYR A 273 13.05 33.27 22.13
N VAL A 274 12.94 32.00 21.73
CA VAL A 274 12.44 31.58 20.41
C VAL A 274 11.12 30.84 20.66
N VAL A 275 10.00 31.41 20.21
CA VAL A 275 8.68 31.11 20.76
C VAL A 275 7.67 30.85 19.67
N PHE A 276 7.02 29.68 19.70
CA PHE A 276 5.79 29.46 18.94
C PHE A 276 4.57 29.81 19.81
N GLY A 277 3.59 30.47 19.22
CA GLY A 277 2.35 30.81 19.89
C GLY A 277 1.40 31.65 19.03
N ASN A 278 0.34 32.15 19.68
CA ASN A 278 -0.55 33.15 19.10
C ASN A 278 -0.20 34.55 19.64
N PHE A 279 -0.12 35.55 18.76
CA PHE A 279 0.34 36.89 19.08
C PHE A 279 -0.52 37.94 18.37
N ALA A 280 -0.86 39.03 19.06
CA ALA A 280 -1.49 40.19 18.41
C ALA A 280 -0.62 40.71 17.24
N ALA A 281 -1.25 41.18 16.16
CA ALA A 281 -0.57 41.45 14.88
C ALA A 281 0.55 42.52 14.90
N GLN A 282 0.71 43.25 16.00
CA GLN A 282 1.78 44.24 16.24
C GLN A 282 2.40 44.03 17.65
N TRP A 283 2.49 42.78 18.12
CA TRP A 283 2.99 42.48 19.46
C TRP A 283 4.51 42.70 19.57
N GLN A 284 4.91 43.76 20.28
CA GLN A 284 6.31 44.15 20.50
C GLN A 284 6.53 44.60 21.96
N PRO A 285 7.29 43.86 22.79
CA PRO A 285 7.69 44.28 24.13
C PRO A 285 8.29 45.69 24.19
N SER A 286 9.12 46.04 23.21
CA SER A 286 9.77 47.35 23.12
C SER A 286 8.81 48.54 23.01
N THR A 287 7.61 48.33 22.48
CA THR A 287 6.54 49.35 22.42
C THR A 287 5.51 49.22 23.55
N GLY A 288 5.78 48.36 24.53
CA GLY A 288 4.92 48.17 25.71
C GLY A 288 3.81 47.14 25.54
N ALA A 289 3.85 46.28 24.51
CA ALA A 289 2.80 45.28 24.31
C ALA A 289 2.73 44.27 25.49
N PRO A 290 1.56 44.11 26.14
CA PRO A 290 1.46 43.32 27.36
C PRO A 290 1.58 41.81 27.10
N SER A 291 1.95 41.05 28.13
CA SER A 291 2.03 39.58 28.04
C SER A 291 0.68 38.89 27.93
N SER A 292 -0.42 39.58 28.25
CA SER A 292 -1.80 39.11 28.02
C SER A 292 -2.26 39.23 26.56
N ALA A 293 -1.48 39.86 25.68
CA ALA A 293 -1.74 39.96 24.24
C ALA A 293 -0.96 38.89 23.41
N ARG A 294 -0.46 37.86 24.08
CA ARG A 294 0.11 36.65 23.47
C ARG A 294 -0.23 35.40 24.27
N SER A 295 -0.19 34.25 23.62
CA SER A 295 -0.28 32.92 24.24
C SER A 295 0.85 32.04 23.71
N VAL A 296 1.65 31.45 24.60
CA VAL A 296 2.83 30.65 24.26
C VAL A 296 2.48 29.16 24.20
N GLY A 297 2.82 28.49 23.09
CA GLY A 297 2.65 27.04 22.91
C GLY A 297 3.97 26.27 23.03
N ALA A 298 5.05 26.80 22.47
CA ALA A 298 6.39 26.22 22.64
C ALA A 298 7.45 27.31 22.79
N GLN A 299 8.51 27.03 23.55
CA GLN A 299 9.59 27.97 23.81
C GLN A 299 10.94 27.26 23.88
N LYS A 300 11.94 27.84 23.21
CA LYS A 300 13.37 27.60 23.44
C LYS A 300 14.06 28.91 23.82
N TRP A 301 15.26 28.80 24.37
CA TRP A 301 16.05 29.91 24.89
C TRP A 301 17.44 29.90 24.26
N ALA A 302 17.64 30.76 23.26
CA ALA A 302 18.92 30.99 22.61
C ALA A 302 19.82 31.79 23.56
N LEU A 303 20.89 31.14 24.05
CA LEU A 303 21.82 31.70 25.04
C LEU A 303 23.19 31.05 24.82
N ALA A 304 24.25 31.85 24.73
CA ALA A 304 25.59 31.31 24.48
C ALA A 304 26.02 30.40 25.64
N GLU A 305 26.59 29.23 25.33
CA GLU A 305 27.06 28.26 26.33
C GLU A 305 27.98 28.89 27.39
N SER A 306 28.89 29.77 26.98
CA SER A 306 29.81 30.52 27.85
C SER A 306 29.12 31.45 28.86
N VAL A 307 27.86 31.84 28.62
CA VAL A 307 27.03 32.59 29.58
C VAL A 307 26.26 31.65 30.49
N LEU A 308 25.77 30.52 29.95
CA LEU A 308 25.07 29.48 30.72
C LEU A 308 25.97 28.87 31.81
N ASP A 309 27.25 28.63 31.51
CA ASP A 309 28.19 28.08 32.48
C ASP A 309 28.53 29.07 33.63
N GLN A 310 28.27 30.37 33.44
CA GLN A 310 28.38 31.40 34.50
C GLN A 310 27.10 31.54 35.36
N VAL A 311 25.99 30.89 34.97
CA VAL A 311 24.76 30.86 35.77
C VAL A 311 24.97 29.97 37.01
N PRO A 312 24.45 30.33 38.20
CA PRO A 312 24.51 29.47 39.39
C PRO A 312 24.00 28.05 39.10
N ALA A 313 24.80 27.02 39.45
CA ALA A 313 24.58 25.62 39.07
C ALA A 313 23.16 25.08 39.33
N GLN A 314 22.52 25.54 40.42
CA GLN A 314 21.13 25.22 40.77
C GLN A 314 20.08 25.57 39.70
N TYR A 315 20.41 26.45 38.75
CA TYR A 315 19.54 26.82 37.62
C TYR A 315 20.01 26.26 36.28
N GLN A 316 21.29 25.88 36.13
CA GLN A 316 21.85 25.42 34.85
C GLN A 316 21.06 24.26 34.25
N ALA A 317 20.72 23.24 35.04
CA ALA A 317 19.94 22.09 34.59
C ALA A 317 18.52 22.47 34.10
N ALA A 318 17.88 23.45 34.76
CA ALA A 318 16.56 23.94 34.35
C ALA A 318 16.62 24.75 33.04
N ILE A 319 17.69 25.53 32.84
CA ILE A 319 17.91 26.24 31.57
C ILE A 319 18.24 25.25 30.45
N ARG A 320 19.15 24.28 30.67
CA ARG A 320 19.54 23.26 29.67
C ARG A 320 18.35 22.52 29.05
N GLY A 321 17.25 22.31 29.78
CA GLY A 321 16.01 21.72 29.24
C GLY A 321 15.27 22.58 28.18
N GLN A 322 15.37 23.91 28.27
CA GLN A 322 14.81 24.86 27.29
C GLN A 322 15.86 25.49 26.38
N TRP A 323 17.14 25.24 26.64
CA TRP A 323 18.27 25.84 25.95
C TRP A 323 18.37 25.45 24.47
N VAL A 324 18.97 26.36 23.71
CA VAL A 324 19.60 26.16 22.41
C VAL A 324 20.82 27.08 22.38
N ASP A 325 21.95 26.63 21.84
CA ASP A 325 23.12 27.49 21.73
C ASP A 325 22.91 28.62 20.72
N ILE A 326 23.60 29.72 20.92
CA ILE A 326 23.77 30.77 19.93
C ILE A 326 25.27 31.02 19.75
N ALA A 327 25.75 30.76 18.54
CA ALA A 327 27.16 30.83 18.20
C ALA A 327 27.66 32.28 18.22
N ALA A 328 28.99 32.46 18.26
CA ALA A 328 29.64 33.76 18.34
C ALA A 328 29.40 34.67 17.10
N ASP A 329 28.96 34.10 15.98
CA ASP A 329 28.53 34.82 14.77
C ASP A 329 27.05 35.28 14.80
N GLY A 330 26.32 34.94 15.86
CA GLY A 330 24.91 35.25 16.05
C GLY A 330 23.94 34.32 15.32
N THR A 331 24.38 33.10 14.97
CA THR A 331 23.51 32.04 14.43
C THR A 331 22.98 31.10 15.52
N PHE A 332 21.75 30.59 15.35
CA PHE A 332 21.18 29.53 16.19
C PHE A 332 20.18 28.66 15.41
N GLN A 333 19.94 27.42 15.87
CA GLN A 333 18.90 26.54 15.32
C GLN A 333 18.04 25.90 16.43
N ALA A 334 16.81 26.38 16.59
CA ALA A 334 15.87 25.95 17.62
C ALA A 334 14.77 25.02 17.08
N THR A 335 14.67 23.81 17.63
CA THR A 335 13.56 22.89 17.36
C THR A 335 12.36 23.21 18.26
N LEU A 336 11.19 23.47 17.66
CA LEU A 336 9.93 23.71 18.36
C LEU A 336 8.86 22.71 17.93
N THR A 337 8.36 21.90 18.88
CA THR A 337 7.15 21.09 18.69
C THR A 337 5.94 21.94 19.04
N LEU A 338 5.04 22.15 18.08
CA LEU A 338 3.89 23.04 18.17
C LEU A 338 2.84 22.49 19.15
N GLN A 339 2.23 23.36 19.96
CA GLN A 339 1.21 22.99 20.94
C GLN A 339 0.04 23.97 20.89
N ASP A 340 -1.18 23.48 21.08
CA ASP A 340 -2.37 24.32 21.13
C ASP A 340 -2.31 25.31 22.30
N THR A 341 -2.81 26.52 22.05
CA THR A 341 -2.88 27.58 23.06
C THR A 341 -4.30 28.13 23.16
N LYS A 342 -4.67 28.67 24.34
CA LYS A 342 -5.88 29.48 24.42
C LYS A 342 -5.76 30.65 23.46
N ALA A 343 -6.73 30.78 22.54
CA ALA A 343 -6.69 31.84 21.54
C ALA A 343 -6.75 33.23 22.20
N THR A 344 -5.65 33.97 22.12
CA THR A 344 -5.65 35.44 22.17
C THR A 344 -6.15 35.99 20.82
N PRO A 345 -6.64 37.25 20.77
CA PRO A 345 -6.89 37.93 19.49
C PRO A 345 -5.56 38.20 18.78
N GLY A 346 -5.22 37.37 17.80
CA GLY A 346 -3.92 37.39 17.15
C GLY A 346 -3.72 36.29 16.11
N ALA A 347 -2.57 36.32 15.43
CA ALA A 347 -2.15 35.31 14.47
C ALA A 347 -1.17 34.32 15.11
N TYR A 348 -1.16 33.07 14.63
CA TYR A 348 -0.15 32.10 15.03
C TYR A 348 1.16 32.31 14.27
N GLY A 349 2.28 32.03 14.93
CA GLY A 349 3.61 32.16 14.32
C GLY A 349 4.75 31.84 15.28
N VAL A 350 5.97 31.89 14.75
CA VAL A 350 7.20 31.92 15.55
C VAL A 350 7.59 33.38 15.76
N TYR A 351 7.93 33.72 17.00
CA TYR A 351 8.38 35.04 17.44
C TYR A 351 9.67 34.90 18.24
N THR A 352 10.60 35.85 18.07
CA THR A 352 11.73 36.05 18.98
C THR A 352 11.55 37.33 19.77
N TYR A 353 12.08 37.36 21.00
CA TYR A 353 12.21 38.57 21.80
C TYR A 353 13.24 38.39 22.94
N GLY A 354 13.72 39.49 23.50
CA GLY A 354 14.71 39.48 24.59
C GLY A 354 14.23 38.68 25.81
N ALA A 355 15.10 37.80 26.31
CA ALA A 355 14.81 36.99 27.49
C ALA A 355 15.12 37.76 28.80
N GLY A 356 14.88 37.12 29.95
CA GLY A 356 15.11 37.73 31.27
C GLY A 356 14.21 38.93 31.62
N GLY A 357 13.33 39.36 30.72
CA GLY A 357 12.48 40.56 30.83
C GLY A 357 13.05 41.81 30.15
N VAL A 358 14.11 41.69 29.34
CA VAL A 358 14.72 42.82 28.60
C VAL A 358 13.96 43.07 27.29
N THR A 359 13.73 44.35 26.95
CA THR A 359 13.14 44.78 25.69
C THR A 359 14.23 45.00 24.63
N ASN A 360 14.05 44.48 23.41
CA ASN A 360 15.02 44.63 22.34
C ASN A 360 14.35 44.58 20.95
N ALA A 361 13.99 45.76 20.43
CA ALA A 361 13.36 45.93 19.12
C ALA A 361 14.20 45.38 17.94
N ALA A 362 15.52 45.23 18.09
CA ALA A 362 16.36 44.63 17.05
C ALA A 362 16.17 43.10 16.97
N GLN A 363 15.84 42.44 18.07
CA GLN A 363 15.66 40.98 18.16
C GLN A 363 14.18 40.56 18.27
N GLU A 364 13.26 41.52 18.35
CA GLU A 364 11.82 41.33 18.19
C GLU A 364 11.48 41.07 16.71
N ARG A 365 11.36 39.79 16.33
CA ARG A 365 11.09 39.31 14.96
C ARG A 365 9.99 38.26 14.97
N SER A 366 9.34 38.07 13.83
CA SER A 366 8.25 37.09 13.70
C SER A 366 8.11 36.52 12.28
N VAL A 367 7.69 35.26 12.21
CA VAL A 367 7.25 34.57 10.98
C VAL A 367 5.85 34.01 11.26
N PRO A 368 4.80 34.44 10.53
CA PRO A 368 3.46 33.87 10.68
C PRO A 368 3.44 32.42 10.19
N LEU A 369 2.59 31.59 10.79
CA LEU A 369 2.39 30.19 10.41
C LEU A 369 0.91 29.90 10.18
N ASN A 370 0.60 29.11 9.15
CA ASN A 370 -0.75 28.64 8.85
C ASN A 370 -1.20 27.53 9.83
N TYR A 371 -1.33 27.88 11.10
CA TYR A 371 -1.61 26.94 12.20
C TYR A 371 -3.08 26.98 12.64
N ASN A 372 -3.71 25.81 12.73
CA ASN A 372 -5.11 25.62 13.16
C ASN A 372 -6.15 26.46 12.35
N ASN A 373 -5.76 26.93 11.15
CA ASN A 373 -6.64 27.62 10.21
C ASN A 373 -7.17 26.63 9.15
N ILE A 374 -7.87 25.59 9.63
CA ILE A 374 -8.50 24.57 8.79
C ILE A 374 -9.69 25.22 8.06
N PRO A 375 -9.78 25.16 6.71
CA PRO A 375 -10.93 25.68 5.98
C PRO A 375 -12.24 24.98 6.38
N VAL A 376 -13.35 25.72 6.38
CA VAL A 376 -14.67 25.20 6.72
C VAL A 376 -15.61 25.46 5.56
N VAL A 377 -16.25 24.41 5.05
CA VAL A 377 -17.28 24.45 4.01
C VAL A 377 -18.62 24.04 4.62
N SER A 378 -19.69 24.76 4.26
CA SER A 378 -21.06 24.46 4.64
C SER A 378 -22.02 24.61 3.48
N THR A 379 -23.12 23.87 3.54
CA THR A 379 -24.13 23.73 2.49
C THR A 379 -25.52 23.97 3.06
N THR A 380 -26.45 24.45 2.23
CA THR A 380 -27.87 24.55 2.57
C THR A 380 -28.70 24.44 1.29
N VAL A 381 -29.65 23.49 1.23
CA VAL A 381 -30.61 23.41 0.12
C VAL A 381 -31.60 24.56 0.25
N THR A 382 -31.63 25.45 -0.75
CA THR A 382 -32.48 26.66 -0.76
C THR A 382 -33.65 26.57 -1.74
N ALA A 383 -33.53 25.75 -2.80
CA ALA A 383 -34.64 25.39 -3.68
C ALA A 383 -34.50 23.93 -4.17
N ALA A 384 -35.63 23.29 -4.45
CA ALA A 384 -35.70 21.93 -4.97
C ALA A 384 -37.02 21.75 -5.74
N THR A 385 -37.00 21.88 -7.07
CA THR A 385 -38.20 21.73 -7.92
C THR A 385 -37.87 21.03 -9.23
N ALA A 386 -38.82 20.30 -9.81
CA ALA A 386 -38.66 19.64 -11.11
C ALA A 386 -38.43 20.61 -12.28
N ALA A 387 -38.75 21.89 -12.13
CA ALA A 387 -38.60 22.92 -13.16
C ALA A 387 -37.25 23.67 -13.07
N GLU A 388 -36.77 23.95 -11.86
CA GLU A 388 -35.57 24.76 -11.62
C GLU A 388 -34.36 23.90 -11.21
N GLY A 389 -34.60 22.66 -10.77
CA GLY A 389 -33.60 21.76 -10.22
C GLY A 389 -33.40 21.92 -8.72
N LEU A 390 -32.25 21.44 -8.25
CA LEU A 390 -31.78 21.57 -6.87
C LEU A 390 -30.82 22.75 -6.77
N THR A 391 -31.12 23.73 -5.91
CA THR A 391 -30.20 24.83 -5.59
C THR A 391 -29.65 24.66 -4.19
N VAL A 392 -28.31 24.65 -4.10
CA VAL A 392 -27.54 24.53 -2.87
C VAL A 392 -26.71 25.79 -2.68
N THR A 393 -26.96 26.55 -1.62
CA THR A 393 -26.06 27.61 -1.19
C THR A 393 -24.82 26.97 -0.56
N ALA A 394 -23.69 27.12 -1.23
CA ALA A 394 -22.37 26.67 -0.79
C ALA A 394 -21.59 27.85 -0.19
N SER A 395 -21.16 27.71 1.06
CA SER A 395 -20.37 28.73 1.76
C SER A 395 -19.05 28.15 2.23
N ALA A 396 -18.00 28.96 2.18
CA ALA A 396 -16.66 28.59 2.65
C ALA A 396 -16.04 29.70 3.49
N SER A 397 -15.18 29.32 4.43
CA SER A 397 -14.46 30.25 5.32
C SER A 397 -13.11 29.68 5.75
N LYS A 398 -12.26 30.53 6.35
CA LYS A 398 -10.88 30.22 6.78
C LYS A 398 -9.93 29.82 5.64
N LEU A 399 -10.26 30.15 4.39
CA LEU A 399 -9.43 29.83 3.21
C LEU A 399 -8.08 30.57 3.15
N GLY A 400 -7.90 31.63 3.97
CA GLY A 400 -6.85 32.61 3.77
C GLY A 400 -7.11 33.52 2.56
N ASP A 401 -6.26 34.51 2.32
CA ASP A 401 -6.39 35.36 1.14
C ASP A 401 -5.92 34.62 -0.12
N ILE A 402 -6.87 34.17 -0.93
CA ILE A 402 -6.64 33.44 -2.18
C ILE A 402 -7.30 34.16 -3.36
N ALA A 403 -6.66 34.18 -4.52
CA ALA A 403 -7.17 34.92 -5.69
C ALA A 403 -8.51 34.36 -6.21
N GLY A 404 -8.81 33.09 -5.92
CA GLY A 404 -10.08 32.43 -6.23
C GLY A 404 -10.06 30.95 -5.86
N ALA A 405 -11.25 30.34 -5.84
CA ALA A 405 -11.45 28.91 -5.62
C ALA A 405 -12.56 28.38 -6.53
N TYR A 406 -12.46 27.13 -6.95
CA TYR A 406 -13.57 26.42 -7.56
C TYR A 406 -14.46 25.81 -6.49
N VAL A 407 -15.76 25.67 -6.80
CA VAL A 407 -16.74 25.02 -5.94
C VAL A 407 -17.75 24.26 -6.80
N ALA A 408 -17.99 22.99 -6.48
CA ALA A 408 -18.87 22.12 -7.26
C ALA A 408 -19.72 21.21 -6.38
N LEU A 409 -20.97 21.02 -6.81
CA LEU A 409 -21.91 20.03 -6.33
C LEU A 409 -21.70 18.76 -7.14
N ILE A 410 -21.26 17.70 -6.46
CA ILE A 410 -20.90 16.41 -7.04
C ILE A 410 -21.67 15.30 -6.32
N GLU A 411 -21.71 14.13 -6.94
CA GLU A 411 -22.05 12.88 -6.25
C GLU A 411 -20.90 12.51 -5.30
N ALA A 412 -21.21 12.03 -4.09
CA ALA A 412 -20.23 11.99 -3.01
C ALA A 412 -19.05 11.06 -3.32
N GLY A 413 -17.83 11.59 -3.27
CA GLY A 413 -16.60 10.88 -3.64
C GLY A 413 -16.23 10.90 -5.13
N THR A 414 -17.07 11.43 -6.03
CA THR A 414 -16.78 11.52 -7.49
C THR A 414 -15.83 12.66 -7.89
N GLU A 415 -15.08 13.21 -6.93
CA GLU A 415 -14.14 14.30 -7.17
C GLU A 415 -13.06 13.99 -8.22
N ALA A 416 -12.70 12.71 -8.41
CA ALA A 416 -11.75 12.29 -9.44
C ALA A 416 -12.28 12.49 -10.88
N ASP A 417 -13.61 12.46 -11.05
CA ASP A 417 -14.29 12.61 -12.34
C ASP A 417 -14.52 14.08 -12.72
N VAL A 418 -14.32 15.01 -11.77
CA VAL A 418 -14.46 16.45 -11.97
C VAL A 418 -13.39 16.96 -12.94
N THR A 419 -13.83 17.31 -14.14
CA THR A 419 -13.02 17.89 -15.20
C THR A 419 -13.48 19.31 -15.54
N ALA A 420 -12.77 20.00 -16.44
CA ALA A 420 -13.22 21.28 -16.97
C ALA A 420 -14.51 21.22 -17.83
N GLY A 421 -15.05 20.02 -18.10
CA GLY A 421 -16.23 19.82 -18.96
C GLY A 421 -17.35 18.94 -18.38
N GLY A 422 -17.19 18.38 -17.17
CA GLY A 422 -18.16 17.46 -16.57
C GLY A 422 -17.66 16.85 -15.26
N GLY A 423 -18.37 15.83 -14.76
CA GLY A 423 -18.10 15.22 -13.45
C GLY A 423 -18.73 15.96 -12.26
N PHE A 424 -19.70 16.85 -12.52
CA PHE A 424 -20.41 17.61 -11.49
C PHE A 424 -21.87 17.85 -11.91
N ALA A 425 -22.75 17.93 -10.92
CA ALA A 425 -24.15 18.30 -11.13
C ALA A 425 -24.31 19.84 -11.27
N ALA A 426 -23.45 20.61 -10.61
CA ALA A 426 -23.29 22.06 -10.80
C ALA A 426 -21.89 22.53 -10.35
N MET A 427 -21.32 23.57 -10.98
CA MET A 427 -19.99 24.12 -10.64
C MET A 427 -19.94 25.64 -10.84
N GLN A 428 -19.18 26.33 -9.99
CA GLN A 428 -18.80 27.73 -10.14
C GLN A 428 -17.30 27.97 -9.86
N TYR A 429 -16.80 29.11 -10.36
CA TYR A 429 -15.48 29.64 -10.03
C TYR A 429 -15.65 30.96 -9.27
N VAL A 430 -15.29 30.98 -7.99
CA VAL A 430 -15.49 32.12 -7.10
C VAL A 430 -14.22 32.95 -7.02
N ARG A 431 -14.31 34.22 -7.43
CA ARG A 431 -13.22 35.20 -7.36
C ARG A 431 -13.75 36.65 -7.37
N PRO A 432 -13.01 37.61 -6.77
CA PRO A 432 -11.90 37.40 -5.83
C PRO A 432 -12.42 36.92 -4.47
N ILE A 433 -11.59 36.23 -3.68
CA ILE A 433 -11.91 35.84 -2.31
C ILE A 433 -11.05 36.68 -1.36
N THR A 434 -11.67 37.66 -0.68
CA THR A 434 -10.98 38.59 0.23
C THR A 434 -11.38 38.29 1.67
N GLY A 435 -10.40 38.12 2.57
CA GLY A 435 -10.64 37.68 3.95
C GLY A 435 -10.98 36.19 4.08
N GLY A 436 -10.69 35.39 3.04
CA GLY A 436 -10.79 33.93 3.07
C GLY A 436 -12.17 33.33 3.29
N ALA A 437 -13.23 33.99 2.84
CA ALA A 437 -14.60 33.46 2.88
C ALA A 437 -15.42 33.84 1.64
N PHE A 438 -16.41 33.02 1.30
CA PHE A 438 -17.40 33.29 0.25
C PHE A 438 -18.72 32.55 0.50
N SER A 439 -19.76 32.91 -0.26
CA SER A 439 -21.03 32.16 -0.36
C SER A 439 -21.59 32.31 -1.78
N VAL A 440 -21.99 31.20 -2.43
CA VAL A 440 -22.57 31.17 -3.79
C VAL A 440 -23.61 30.05 -3.93
N ASP A 441 -24.56 30.22 -4.85
CA ASP A 441 -25.58 29.20 -5.14
C ASP A 441 -25.17 28.28 -6.31
N LEU A 442 -25.29 26.97 -6.10
CA LEU A 442 -25.08 25.94 -7.11
C LEU A 442 -26.43 25.33 -7.50
N THR A 443 -26.86 25.51 -8.75
CA THR A 443 -28.13 24.96 -9.26
C THR A 443 -27.88 23.81 -10.24
N ALA A 444 -28.28 22.59 -9.84
CA ALA A 444 -28.19 21.38 -10.64
C ALA A 444 -29.56 21.00 -11.22
N ALA A 445 -29.62 20.73 -12.53
CA ALA A 445 -30.86 20.33 -13.18
C ALA A 445 -31.33 18.95 -12.67
N ALA A 446 -32.64 18.79 -12.39
CA ALA A 446 -33.19 17.58 -11.77
C ALA A 446 -32.85 16.26 -12.50
N LYS A 447 -32.68 16.29 -13.82
CA LYS A 447 -32.25 15.15 -14.65
C LYS A 447 -30.80 14.68 -14.43
N LEU A 448 -30.02 15.36 -13.60
CA LEU A 448 -28.64 15.02 -13.23
C LEU A 448 -28.55 14.51 -11.77
N LEU A 449 -29.71 14.23 -11.15
CA LEU A 449 -29.82 13.86 -9.74
C LEU A 449 -30.61 12.55 -9.64
N ASP A 450 -30.02 11.53 -9.02
CA ASP A 450 -30.71 10.30 -8.64
C ASP A 450 -31.04 10.32 -7.15
N ARG A 451 -32.21 9.78 -6.77
CA ARG A 451 -32.65 9.65 -5.38
C ARG A 451 -31.91 8.51 -4.65
N ALA A 452 -31.34 7.56 -5.38
CA ALA A 452 -30.49 6.52 -4.82
C ALA A 452 -29.17 7.09 -4.28
N GLU A 453 -28.67 8.17 -4.88
CA GLU A 453 -27.32 8.67 -4.65
C GLU A 453 -27.24 9.80 -3.60
N THR A 454 -26.02 10.02 -3.11
CA THR A 454 -25.72 11.07 -2.14
C THR A 454 -24.85 12.15 -2.77
N TYR A 455 -25.07 13.41 -2.39
CA TYR A 455 -24.41 14.57 -2.99
C TYR A 455 -23.61 15.35 -1.95
N GLU A 456 -22.51 15.96 -2.37
CA GLU A 456 -21.69 16.86 -1.56
C GLU A 456 -21.24 18.08 -2.37
N VAL A 457 -20.80 19.12 -1.66
CA VAL A 457 -20.07 20.24 -2.27
C VAL A 457 -18.60 20.18 -1.86
N ILE A 458 -17.72 20.17 -2.86
CA ILE A 458 -16.27 20.34 -2.70
C ILE A 458 -15.85 21.78 -3.04
N VAL A 459 -14.83 22.29 -2.34
CA VAL A 459 -14.20 23.60 -2.59
C VAL A 459 -12.69 23.39 -2.76
N TRP A 460 -12.10 23.83 -3.87
CA TRP A 460 -10.69 23.55 -4.17
C TRP A 460 -9.93 24.70 -4.85
N GLN A 461 -8.60 24.56 -4.87
CA GLN A 461 -7.67 25.54 -5.41
C GLN A 461 -7.92 25.84 -6.89
N GLN A 462 -8.01 27.13 -7.24
CA GLN A 462 -8.13 27.58 -8.63
C GLN A 462 -7.03 27.00 -9.53
N HIS A 463 -7.38 26.72 -10.78
CA HIS A 463 -6.49 26.18 -11.82
C HIS A 463 -5.79 24.84 -11.49
N THR A 464 -6.32 24.09 -10.53
CA THR A 464 -5.96 22.68 -10.28
C THR A 464 -7.16 21.76 -10.48
N MET A 465 -6.91 20.46 -10.64
CA MET A 465 -7.96 19.43 -10.47
C MET A 465 -8.22 19.23 -8.97
N PRO A 466 -9.44 18.90 -8.54
CA PRO A 466 -9.71 18.57 -7.14
C PRO A 466 -9.05 17.24 -6.76
N THR A 467 -8.31 17.25 -5.66
CA THR A 467 -7.59 16.11 -5.08
C THR A 467 -7.50 16.31 -3.57
N ALA A 468 -7.08 15.28 -2.82
CA ALA A 468 -6.80 15.40 -1.39
C ALA A 468 -5.72 16.46 -1.02
N GLN A 469 -4.95 16.98 -1.98
CA GLN A 469 -3.96 18.05 -1.77
C GLN A 469 -4.46 19.44 -2.17
N THR A 470 -5.49 19.53 -3.00
CA THR A 470 -5.98 20.80 -3.60
C THR A 470 -7.39 21.18 -3.14
N ILE A 471 -8.18 20.22 -2.65
CA ILE A 471 -9.46 20.46 -1.98
C ILE A 471 -9.18 21.14 -0.63
N TYR A 472 -9.70 22.35 -0.46
CA TYR A 472 -9.64 23.08 0.80
C TYR A 472 -10.62 22.51 1.84
N GLY A 473 -11.78 22.03 1.39
CA GLY A 473 -12.78 21.38 2.24
C GLY A 473 -13.99 20.88 1.45
N ARG A 474 -14.87 20.15 2.13
CA ARG A 474 -16.10 19.56 1.57
C ARG A 474 -17.25 19.61 2.57
N SER A 475 -18.49 19.49 2.10
CA SER A 475 -19.68 19.44 2.94
C SER A 475 -20.81 18.66 2.26
N ALA A 476 -21.38 17.66 2.94
CA ALA A 476 -22.48 16.85 2.41
C ALA A 476 -23.76 17.70 2.18
N VAL A 477 -24.60 17.31 1.23
CA VAL A 477 -25.86 17.99 0.91
C VAL A 477 -27.04 17.11 1.30
N THR A 478 -27.67 17.45 2.43
CA THR A 478 -28.88 16.75 2.89
C THR A 478 -30.10 17.23 2.11
N ILE A 479 -30.59 16.38 1.20
CA ILE A 479 -31.85 16.57 0.46
C ILE A 479 -32.95 15.78 1.17
N THR A 480 -34.06 16.41 1.57
CA THR A 480 -35.14 15.72 2.29
C THR A 480 -36.04 14.91 1.34
N PRO A 481 -36.81 13.91 1.82
CA PRO A 481 -37.76 13.18 0.99
C PRO A 481 -38.76 14.10 0.25
N GLN A 482 -39.23 15.17 0.91
CA GLN A 482 -40.15 16.13 0.30
C GLN A 482 -39.47 16.98 -0.80
N GLN A 483 -38.18 17.27 -0.66
CA GLN A 483 -37.39 17.94 -1.70
C GLN A 483 -37.15 16.99 -2.88
N TRP A 484 -36.88 15.71 -2.62
CA TRP A 484 -36.79 14.67 -3.65
C TRP A 484 -38.10 14.48 -4.41
N ASP A 485 -39.24 14.45 -3.72
CA ASP A 485 -40.57 14.37 -4.33
C ASP A 485 -40.89 15.63 -5.16
N ALA A 486 -40.40 16.80 -4.75
CA ALA A 486 -40.54 18.04 -5.52
C ALA A 486 -39.61 18.11 -6.76
N LEU A 487 -38.46 17.42 -6.73
CA LEU A 487 -37.49 17.33 -7.83
C LEU A 487 -37.88 16.31 -8.90
N LEU A 488 -38.28 15.11 -8.48
CA LEU A 488 -38.44 13.93 -9.36
C LEU A 488 -39.86 13.37 -9.40
N GLY A 489 -40.79 13.95 -8.63
CA GLY A 489 -42.13 13.38 -8.38
C GLY A 489 -42.14 12.37 -7.23
N PRO A 490 -43.31 12.05 -6.66
CA PRO A 490 -43.42 11.01 -5.63
C PRO A 490 -43.15 9.62 -6.21
N VAL A 491 -42.55 8.73 -5.40
CA VAL A 491 -42.45 7.30 -5.76
C VAL A 491 -43.85 6.71 -5.84
N VAL A 492 -44.20 6.12 -6.99
CA VAL A 492 -45.49 5.47 -7.20
C VAL A 492 -45.41 4.06 -6.61
N GLU A 493 -45.70 3.93 -5.31
CA GLU A 493 -45.86 2.62 -4.68
C GLU A 493 -47.05 1.86 -5.30
N VAL A 494 -46.79 0.61 -5.72
CA VAL A 494 -47.86 -0.35 -6.03
C VAL A 494 -48.49 -0.75 -4.69
N PRO A 495 -49.81 -0.59 -4.49
CA PRO A 495 -50.40 -0.57 -3.15
C PRO A 495 -50.36 -1.95 -2.46
N PRO A 496 -49.66 -2.10 -1.32
CA PRO A 496 -49.66 -3.34 -0.55
C PRO A 496 -50.90 -3.44 0.35
N THR A 497 -51.41 -4.65 0.55
CA THR A 497 -52.45 -4.92 1.55
C THR A 497 -51.85 -4.91 2.96
N THR A 498 -52.22 -3.93 3.78
CA THR A 498 -51.91 -3.87 5.23
C THR A 498 -52.55 -5.04 5.99
N PRO A 499 -51.96 -5.54 7.11
CA PRO A 499 -51.46 -4.74 8.25
C PRO A 499 -50.18 -5.31 8.95
N PRO A 500 -49.76 -4.80 10.13
CA PRO A 500 -49.86 -3.44 10.70
C PRO A 500 -48.48 -2.75 10.79
N THR A 501 -48.45 -1.47 11.16
CA THR A 501 -47.22 -0.65 11.20
C THR A 501 -46.22 -1.00 12.31
N THR A 502 -44.94 -1.14 11.96
CA THR A 502 -43.79 -0.83 12.83
C THR A 502 -43.02 0.37 12.28
N GLN A 503 -42.31 1.08 13.16
CA GLN A 503 -41.66 2.36 12.85
C GLN A 503 -40.25 2.13 12.25
N PRO A 504 -39.86 2.78 11.13
CA PRO A 504 -38.52 2.63 10.57
C PRO A 504 -37.43 3.21 11.48
N THR A 505 -36.38 2.42 11.72
CA THR A 505 -35.13 2.88 12.35
C THR A 505 -34.16 3.38 11.27
N ALA A 506 -33.39 4.43 11.56
CA ALA A 506 -32.41 4.98 10.62
C ALA A 506 -31.26 3.98 10.31
N PRO A 507 -30.70 4.00 9.08
CA PRO A 507 -29.61 3.11 8.70
C PRO A 507 -28.29 3.43 9.43
N SER A 508 -27.49 2.39 9.70
CA SER A 508 -26.18 2.49 10.33
C SER A 508 -25.08 2.83 9.31
N VAL A 509 -24.23 3.82 9.63
CA VAL A 509 -23.03 4.14 8.85
C VAL A 509 -21.99 2.99 8.96
N PRO A 510 -21.43 2.48 7.85
CA PRO A 510 -20.45 1.39 7.88
C PRO A 510 -19.08 1.84 8.39
N VAL A 511 -18.34 0.89 8.98
CA VAL A 511 -16.96 1.09 9.45
C VAL A 511 -15.98 0.98 8.27
N PRO A 512 -15.04 1.92 8.06
CA PRO A 512 -14.07 1.87 6.96
C PRO A 512 -13.17 0.63 6.99
N GLY A 513 -12.72 0.20 5.81
CA GLY A 513 -11.85 -0.97 5.66
C GLY A 513 -10.46 -0.77 6.27
N GLY A 514 -9.98 -1.78 6.99
CA GLY A 514 -8.62 -1.82 7.52
C GLY A 514 -7.59 -2.14 6.45
N SER A 515 -6.39 -1.58 6.58
CA SER A 515 -5.29 -1.78 5.61
C SER A 515 -3.93 -1.46 6.21
N LEU A 516 -2.87 -1.98 5.59
CA LEU A 516 -1.47 -1.68 5.90
C LEU A 516 -0.79 -1.19 4.62
N ARG A 517 -0.08 -0.06 4.68
CA ARG A 517 0.64 0.55 3.56
C ARG A 517 2.07 0.86 3.98
N TRP A 518 3.03 0.27 3.27
CA TRP A 518 4.45 0.27 3.68
C TRP A 518 5.37 -0.05 2.50
N ALA A 519 6.48 0.66 2.35
CA ALA A 519 7.46 0.40 1.29
C ALA A 519 8.52 -0.67 1.67
N ILE A 520 8.39 -1.29 2.86
CA ILE A 520 9.36 -2.22 3.48
C ILE A 520 10.72 -1.53 3.70
N SER A 521 11.50 -1.37 2.64
CA SER A 521 12.66 -0.50 2.58
C SER A 521 12.92 -0.06 1.14
N SER A 522 12.91 1.24 0.91
CA SER A 522 13.17 1.88 -0.38
C SER A 522 14.62 1.63 -0.82
N SER A 523 15.56 1.60 0.11
CA SER A 523 16.97 1.30 -0.19
C SER A 523 17.18 -0.17 -0.59
N PHE A 524 16.49 -1.12 0.07
CA PHE A 524 16.52 -2.53 -0.34
C PHE A 524 15.80 -2.75 -1.68
N THR A 525 14.64 -2.11 -1.87
CA THR A 525 13.87 -2.10 -3.12
C THR A 525 14.73 -1.64 -4.30
N ASN A 526 15.44 -0.51 -4.16
CA ASN A 526 16.32 0.04 -5.19
C ASN A 526 17.59 -0.80 -5.41
N TYR A 527 18.08 -1.51 -4.38
CA TYR A 527 19.17 -2.47 -4.52
C TYR A 527 18.74 -3.69 -5.34
N VAL A 528 17.56 -4.23 -5.06
CA VAL A 528 16.98 -5.40 -5.74
C VAL A 528 16.74 -5.11 -7.23
N THR A 529 16.01 -4.05 -7.57
CA THR A 529 15.75 -3.68 -8.98
C THR A 529 16.94 -2.99 -9.67
N GLY A 530 17.99 -2.65 -8.91
CA GLY A 530 19.16 -1.92 -9.38
C GLY A 530 20.14 -2.78 -10.20
N PRO A 531 21.15 -2.14 -10.82
CA PRO A 531 22.11 -2.81 -11.71
C PRO A 531 23.04 -3.81 -11.01
N ILE A 532 23.02 -3.87 -9.67
CA ILE A 532 23.81 -4.78 -8.85
C ILE A 532 23.10 -6.13 -8.72
N ALA A 533 21.91 -6.18 -8.11
CA ALA A 533 21.18 -7.43 -7.91
C ALA A 533 20.39 -7.89 -9.15
N LYS A 534 19.98 -6.95 -10.04
CA LYS A 534 19.25 -7.23 -11.30
C LYS A 534 18.03 -8.13 -11.09
N GLY A 535 17.30 -7.84 -10.02
CA GLY A 535 16.25 -8.66 -9.45
C GLY A 535 14.83 -8.17 -9.77
N ALA A 536 13.85 -8.98 -9.38
CA ALA A 536 12.42 -8.67 -9.46
C ALA A 536 11.80 -8.50 -8.07
N ILE A 537 10.65 -7.83 -8.03
CA ILE A 537 9.87 -7.63 -6.82
C ILE A 537 8.40 -7.87 -7.15
N ASP A 538 7.90 -9.00 -6.68
CA ASP A 538 6.57 -9.53 -7.00
C ASP A 538 5.65 -9.42 -5.77
N VAL A 539 4.35 -9.28 -6.00
CA VAL A 539 3.32 -9.28 -4.95
C VAL A 539 2.29 -10.37 -5.20
N SER A 540 1.80 -10.99 -4.13
CA SER A 540 0.86 -12.12 -4.21
C SER A 540 0.00 -12.24 -2.94
N GLY A 541 -0.91 -13.22 -2.89
CA GLY A 541 -1.78 -13.50 -1.75
C GLY A 541 -2.71 -12.35 -1.35
N GLY A 542 -3.03 -11.45 -2.29
CA GLY A 542 -3.85 -10.26 -2.04
C GLY A 542 -3.08 -8.98 -1.66
N ALA A 543 -1.73 -8.98 -1.66
CA ALA A 543 -0.97 -7.72 -1.59
C ALA A 543 -0.98 -6.99 -2.95
N THR A 544 -1.07 -5.66 -2.92
CA THR A 544 -0.88 -4.80 -4.10
C THR A 544 0.41 -4.00 -4.00
N ARG A 545 0.84 -3.39 -5.12
CA ARG A 545 1.96 -2.44 -5.16
C ARG A 545 1.58 -1.21 -5.96
N SER A 546 1.80 -0.01 -5.42
CA SER A 546 1.59 1.24 -6.16
C SER A 546 2.43 2.38 -5.60
N GLY A 547 2.99 3.23 -6.47
CA GLY A 547 3.85 4.35 -6.06
C GLY A 547 5.08 3.95 -5.23
N GLY A 548 5.59 2.72 -5.40
CA GLY A 548 6.67 2.16 -4.60
C GLY A 548 6.24 1.50 -3.28
N MET A 549 5.05 1.82 -2.75
CA MET A 549 4.50 1.19 -1.55
C MET A 549 3.85 -0.17 -1.85
N PHE A 550 4.04 -1.13 -0.95
CA PHE A 550 3.26 -2.36 -0.86
C PHE A 550 2.04 -2.10 0.04
N GLN A 551 0.92 -2.74 -0.27
CA GLN A 551 -0.34 -2.54 0.43
C GLN A 551 -1.01 -3.89 0.71
N PHE A 552 -1.58 -4.04 1.90
CA PHE A 552 -2.14 -5.28 2.42
C PHE A 552 -3.53 -4.98 3.02
N GLY A 553 -4.50 -5.87 2.82
CA GLY A 553 -5.85 -5.73 3.34
C GLY A 553 -5.97 -6.30 4.76
N GLN A 554 -6.75 -5.69 5.65
CA GLN A 554 -7.00 -6.27 6.97
C GLN A 554 -7.89 -7.52 6.84
N THR A 555 -7.44 -8.63 7.40
CA THR A 555 -8.20 -9.89 7.46
C THR A 555 -8.75 -10.17 8.86
N ALA A 556 -9.54 -11.23 8.99
CA ALA A 556 -10.11 -11.67 10.26
C ALA A 556 -9.03 -12.34 11.17
N GLY A 557 -9.37 -12.56 12.44
CA GLY A 557 -8.51 -13.26 13.41
C GLY A 557 -7.60 -12.38 14.28
N GLY A 558 -7.60 -11.06 14.07
CA GLY A 558 -7.00 -10.12 15.01
C GLY A 558 -7.86 -9.91 16.27
N ASP A 559 -7.23 -9.71 17.42
CA ASP A 559 -7.84 -9.51 18.75
C ASP A 559 -7.83 -8.04 19.22
N TYR A 560 -7.53 -7.08 18.33
CA TYR A 560 -7.45 -5.66 18.68
C TYR A 560 -8.77 -5.09 19.25
N SER A 561 -8.68 -4.56 20.46
CA SER A 561 -9.76 -3.89 21.17
C SER A 561 -9.69 -2.37 20.98
N ALA A 562 -10.66 -1.80 20.27
CA ALA A 562 -10.80 -0.35 20.11
C ALA A 562 -11.01 0.41 21.44
N THR A 563 -11.45 -0.28 22.51
CA THR A 563 -11.68 0.31 23.83
C THR A 563 -10.38 0.49 24.63
N SER A 564 -9.39 -0.39 24.45
CA SER A 564 -8.09 -0.32 25.12
C SER A 564 -6.95 0.16 24.19
N ALA A 565 -7.17 0.17 22.88
CA ALA A 565 -6.15 0.35 21.84
C ALA A 565 -4.98 -0.64 21.95
N LEU A 566 -5.29 -1.90 22.32
CA LEU A 566 -4.34 -3.00 22.50
C LEU A 566 -4.84 -4.26 21.78
N GLY A 567 -3.93 -5.17 21.48
CA GLY A 567 -4.19 -6.41 20.75
C GLY A 567 -3.64 -6.34 19.32
N SER A 568 -3.95 -7.34 18.51
CA SER A 568 -3.33 -7.54 17.19
C SER A 568 -4.29 -7.37 16.01
N VAL A 569 -3.72 -6.98 14.88
CA VAL A 569 -4.40 -6.78 13.60
C VAL A 569 -3.61 -7.49 12.52
N ILE A 570 -4.27 -8.40 11.81
CA ILE A 570 -3.68 -9.25 10.78
C ILE A 570 -3.99 -8.65 9.41
N TYR A 571 -2.99 -8.57 8.53
CA TYR A 571 -3.15 -8.15 7.15
C TYR A 571 -2.69 -9.26 6.20
N GLN A 572 -3.41 -9.46 5.11
CA GLN A 572 -3.18 -10.53 4.15
C GLN A 572 -2.33 -10.04 2.97
N GLY A 573 -1.43 -10.90 2.49
CA GLY A 573 -0.64 -10.68 1.28
C GLY A 573 0.86 -10.85 1.46
N ALA A 574 1.58 -10.97 0.36
CA ALA A 574 3.01 -11.28 0.31
C ALA A 574 3.76 -10.39 -0.68
N VAL A 575 5.04 -10.15 -0.37
CA VAL A 575 6.02 -9.48 -1.23
C VAL A 575 7.25 -10.37 -1.34
N ARG A 576 7.64 -10.73 -2.56
CA ARG A 576 8.84 -11.53 -2.84
C ARG A 576 9.89 -10.67 -3.53
N PHE A 577 11.12 -10.72 -3.04
CA PHE A 577 12.29 -10.03 -3.57
C PHE A 577 13.27 -11.07 -4.09
N THR A 578 13.49 -11.11 -5.40
CA THR A 578 14.47 -12.02 -6.03
C THR A 578 15.67 -11.22 -6.54
N GLY A 579 16.86 -11.82 -6.65
CA GLY A 579 18.05 -11.13 -7.17
C GLY A 579 19.29 -12.01 -7.24
N HIS A 580 20.38 -11.46 -7.79
CA HIS A 580 21.67 -12.16 -7.98
C HIS A 580 21.54 -13.52 -8.69
N GLY A 581 20.65 -13.61 -9.69
CA GLY A 581 20.38 -14.86 -10.40
C GLY A 581 19.69 -15.93 -9.55
N GLY A 582 18.97 -15.55 -8.49
CA GLY A 582 18.28 -16.46 -7.57
C GLY A 582 19.01 -16.73 -6.25
N VAL A 583 20.19 -16.13 -6.03
CA VAL A 583 20.92 -16.22 -4.74
C VAL A 583 20.27 -15.36 -3.66
N LEU A 584 19.61 -14.27 -4.04
CA LEU A 584 18.66 -13.56 -3.19
C LEU A 584 17.25 -14.03 -3.54
N ASP A 585 16.55 -14.60 -2.58
CA ASP A 585 15.12 -14.90 -2.66
C ASP A 585 14.52 -14.75 -1.25
N VAL A 586 13.74 -13.68 -1.05
CA VAL A 586 13.18 -13.30 0.25
C VAL A 586 11.70 -13.01 0.09
N THR A 587 10.86 -13.79 0.76
CA THR A 587 9.42 -13.50 0.87
C THR A 587 9.07 -12.94 2.25
N VAL A 588 8.31 -11.86 2.25
CA VAL A 588 7.69 -11.23 3.43
C VAL A 588 6.18 -11.37 3.26
N SER A 589 5.49 -12.17 4.09
CA SER A 589 4.05 -12.40 3.95
C SER A 589 3.26 -12.25 5.24
N ASN A 590 1.94 -12.10 5.09
CA ASN A 590 0.91 -12.03 6.14
C ASN A 590 1.33 -11.18 7.35
N PRO A 591 1.63 -9.88 7.14
CA PRO A 591 2.06 -9.00 8.22
C PRO A 591 0.99 -8.84 9.31
N GLN A 592 1.38 -8.96 10.57
CA GLN A 592 0.54 -8.74 11.74
C GLN A 592 1.15 -7.64 12.61
N ILE A 593 0.34 -6.66 13.01
CA ILE A 593 0.74 -5.62 13.97
C ILE A 593 0.11 -5.95 15.32
N THR A 594 0.94 -6.14 16.35
CA THR A 594 0.50 -6.35 17.73
C THR A 594 0.80 -5.11 18.55
N VAL A 595 -0.24 -4.38 18.96
CA VAL A 595 -0.15 -3.16 19.77
C VAL A 595 -0.10 -3.54 21.25
N THR A 596 1.03 -3.24 21.88
CA THR A 596 1.33 -3.61 23.29
C THR A 596 1.24 -2.43 24.26
N SER A 597 1.27 -1.21 23.73
CA SER A 597 0.94 0.02 24.46
C SER A 597 0.52 1.11 23.47
N ALA A 598 -0.07 2.21 23.96
CA ALA A 598 -0.41 3.38 23.15
C ALA A 598 0.79 3.97 22.36
N ASN A 599 2.03 3.68 22.78
CA ASN A 599 3.26 4.21 22.19
C ASN A 599 4.07 3.16 21.39
N ALA A 600 3.71 1.88 21.43
CA ALA A 600 4.54 0.81 20.87
C ALA A 600 3.75 -0.38 20.32
N ALA A 601 4.19 -0.88 19.16
CA ALA A 601 3.73 -2.12 18.56
C ALA A 601 4.90 -2.92 17.95
N THR A 602 4.65 -4.20 17.70
CA THR A 602 5.55 -5.08 16.93
C THR A 602 4.88 -5.40 15.60
N LEU A 603 5.61 -5.22 14.50
CA LEU A 603 5.25 -5.73 13.18
C LEU A 603 5.94 -7.09 12.98
N SER A 604 5.14 -8.14 12.97
CA SER A 604 5.55 -9.51 12.65
C SER A 604 5.18 -9.87 11.21
N VAL A 605 5.93 -10.77 10.60
CA VAL A 605 5.68 -11.30 9.24
C VAL A 605 5.92 -12.80 9.23
N THR A 606 5.23 -13.53 8.35
CA THR A 606 5.49 -14.95 8.11
C THR A 606 6.67 -15.12 7.15
N HIS A 607 7.61 -16.00 7.52
CA HIS A 607 8.75 -16.38 6.70
C HIS A 607 9.14 -17.85 7.01
N GLY A 608 9.30 -18.68 5.98
CA GLY A 608 9.59 -20.12 6.15
C GLY A 608 8.53 -20.88 6.95
N GLY A 609 7.26 -20.46 6.87
CA GLY A 609 6.14 -21.04 7.65
C GLY A 609 6.05 -20.60 9.11
N ALA A 610 7.05 -19.87 9.64
CA ALA A 610 7.05 -19.36 11.00
C ALA A 610 6.78 -17.84 11.02
N GLN A 611 6.09 -17.34 12.06
CA GLN A 611 6.01 -15.91 12.30
C GLN A 611 7.32 -15.39 12.91
N VAL A 612 7.81 -14.26 12.39
CA VAL A 612 9.04 -13.58 12.83
C VAL A 612 8.70 -12.11 13.13
N ALA A 613 9.03 -11.65 14.34
CA ALA A 613 8.95 -10.23 14.70
C ALA A 613 9.96 -9.43 13.87
N PHE A 614 9.49 -8.77 12.80
CA PHE A 614 10.34 -8.15 11.78
C PHE A 614 10.81 -6.76 12.17
N ALA A 615 9.89 -5.93 12.70
CA ALA A 615 10.20 -4.57 13.14
C ALA A 615 9.47 -4.20 14.44
N THR A 616 10.05 -3.27 15.20
CA THR A 616 9.32 -2.51 16.23
C THR A 616 8.81 -1.19 15.65
N LEU A 617 7.63 -0.76 16.08
CA LEU A 617 6.96 0.47 15.63
C LEU A 617 6.82 1.45 16.80
N ASP A 618 7.27 2.70 16.60
CA ASP A 618 7.04 3.81 17.52
C ASP A 618 5.69 4.48 17.21
N LEU A 619 4.65 4.11 17.94
CA LEU A 619 3.33 4.70 17.77
C LEU A 619 3.22 6.11 18.38
N SER A 620 4.13 6.50 19.27
CA SER A 620 4.13 7.86 19.88
C SER A 620 4.43 8.97 18.86
N ARG A 621 4.97 8.58 17.69
CA ARG A 621 5.28 9.45 16.55
C ARG A 621 4.35 9.27 15.35
N ALA A 622 3.37 8.37 15.43
CA ALA A 622 2.36 8.20 14.39
C ALA A 622 1.26 9.27 14.52
N VAL A 623 0.74 9.77 13.39
CA VAL A 623 -0.48 10.59 13.40
C VAL A 623 -1.66 9.65 13.51
N VAL A 624 -2.33 9.65 14.66
CA VAL A 624 -3.52 8.84 14.94
C VAL A 624 -4.79 9.60 14.56
N THR A 625 -5.66 8.99 13.77
CA THR A 625 -6.99 9.51 13.42
C THR A 625 -8.06 8.44 13.62
N THR A 626 -9.27 8.86 14.01
CA THR A 626 -10.42 7.95 14.20
C THR A 626 -11.59 8.46 13.36
N ALA A 627 -12.13 7.60 12.48
CA ALA A 627 -13.24 7.93 11.59
C ALA A 627 -14.20 6.74 11.48
N ASN A 628 -15.49 6.97 11.75
CA ASN A 628 -16.57 5.97 11.64
C ASN A 628 -16.25 4.60 12.28
N GLY A 629 -15.50 4.58 13.39
CA GLY A 629 -15.11 3.38 14.13
C GLY A 629 -13.76 2.77 13.74
N ALA A 630 -13.16 3.17 12.61
CA ALA A 630 -11.80 2.78 12.23
C ALA A 630 -10.75 3.73 12.85
N VAL A 631 -9.55 3.22 13.13
CA VAL A 631 -8.42 3.95 13.72
C VAL A 631 -7.19 3.82 12.82
N THR A 632 -6.67 4.94 12.30
CA THR A 632 -5.49 4.96 11.42
C THR A 632 -4.29 5.56 12.12
N TYR A 633 -3.18 4.83 12.12
CA TYR A 633 -1.85 5.24 12.56
C TYR A 633 -0.99 5.54 11.33
N SER A 634 -0.75 6.80 11.03
CA SER A 634 0.02 7.22 9.84
C SER A 634 1.48 7.53 10.17
N GLY A 635 2.41 6.96 9.40
CA GLY A 635 3.84 7.28 9.46
C GLY A 635 4.58 6.83 10.72
N ALA A 636 4.16 5.73 11.36
CA ALA A 636 4.84 5.14 12.52
C ALA A 636 6.28 4.73 12.15
N PRO A 637 7.33 5.29 12.79
CA PRO A 637 8.71 4.90 12.50
C PRO A 637 8.96 3.43 12.83
N ALA A 638 9.57 2.70 11.89
CA ALA A 638 9.87 1.28 12.02
C ALA A 638 11.37 1.02 12.18
N ALA A 639 11.75 0.14 13.12
CA ALA A 639 13.13 -0.29 13.34
C ALA A 639 13.27 -1.80 13.17
N LEU A 640 14.18 -2.23 12.28
CA LEU A 640 14.44 -3.64 11.97
C LEU A 640 14.96 -4.38 13.21
N THR A 641 14.32 -5.48 13.59
CA THR A 641 14.82 -6.32 14.69
C THR A 641 15.99 -7.20 14.24
N ALA A 642 16.75 -7.75 15.19
CA ALA A 642 17.72 -8.80 14.89
C ALA A 642 17.06 -10.04 14.25
N ALA A 643 15.82 -10.39 14.62
CA ALA A 643 15.11 -11.53 14.03
C ALA A 643 14.67 -11.25 12.58
N GLY A 644 14.18 -10.04 12.29
CA GLY A 644 13.88 -9.60 10.91
C GLY A 644 15.13 -9.61 10.04
N ARG A 645 16.24 -9.02 10.52
CA ARG A 645 17.54 -9.03 9.85
C ARG A 645 18.03 -10.46 9.59
N ASP A 646 18.15 -11.28 10.62
CA ASP A 646 18.87 -12.56 10.55
C ASP A 646 18.04 -13.69 9.94
N ARG A 647 16.72 -13.71 10.14
CA ARG A 647 15.84 -14.79 9.64
C ARG A 647 15.10 -14.46 8.35
N VAL A 648 14.77 -13.19 8.09
CA VAL A 648 13.97 -12.80 6.91
C VAL A 648 14.84 -12.13 5.86
N LEU A 649 15.75 -11.24 6.26
CA LEU A 649 16.71 -10.59 5.35
C LEU A 649 18.08 -11.33 5.28
N ALA A 650 18.18 -12.56 5.77
CA ALA A 650 19.39 -13.41 5.70
C ALA A 650 20.70 -12.73 6.19
N GLY A 651 20.60 -11.81 7.15
CA GLY A 651 21.71 -11.02 7.71
C GLY A 651 21.91 -9.64 7.09
N PHE A 652 21.23 -9.32 5.97
CA PHE A 652 21.29 -7.98 5.36
C PHE A 652 20.59 -6.94 6.25
N SER A 653 21.33 -5.90 6.62
CA SER A 653 20.80 -4.76 7.39
C SER A 653 20.30 -3.66 6.45
N THR A 654 19.18 -3.03 6.79
CA THR A 654 18.65 -1.88 6.05
C THR A 654 17.82 -0.98 6.97
N THR A 655 17.71 0.30 6.59
CA THR A 655 16.71 1.21 7.18
C THR A 655 15.34 0.85 6.62
N LEU A 656 14.33 0.77 7.48
CA LEU A 656 12.94 0.52 7.09
C LEU A 656 12.21 1.85 6.87
N ASP A 657 11.27 1.86 5.94
CA ASP A 657 10.38 3.01 5.76
C ASP A 657 9.30 3.05 6.87
N PRO A 658 8.76 4.23 7.21
CA PRO A 658 7.65 4.34 8.15
C PRO A 658 6.41 3.55 7.71
N VAL A 659 5.70 2.98 8.69
CA VAL A 659 4.51 2.16 8.48
C VAL A 659 3.26 3.01 8.63
N THR A 660 2.29 2.85 7.74
CA THR A 660 0.93 3.40 7.90
C THR A 660 -0.07 2.27 7.95
N PHE A 661 -0.94 2.23 8.96
CA PHE A 661 -1.96 1.19 9.08
C PHE A 661 -3.28 1.70 9.65
N THR A 662 -4.37 1.15 9.13
CA THR A 662 -5.75 1.39 9.57
C THR A 662 -6.30 0.10 10.16
N VAL A 663 -6.74 0.18 11.42
CA VAL A 663 -7.56 -0.85 12.06
C VAL A 663 -9.02 -0.51 11.78
N GLY A 664 -9.72 -1.36 11.04
CA GLY A 664 -11.08 -1.12 10.56
C GLY A 664 -11.87 -2.41 10.40
N SER A 665 -12.81 -2.44 9.45
CA SER A 665 -13.46 -3.68 9.02
C SER A 665 -12.51 -4.57 8.20
N VAL A 666 -12.86 -5.85 8.05
CA VAL A 666 -12.17 -6.75 7.10
C VAL A 666 -12.29 -6.17 5.68
N ALA A 667 -11.18 -6.09 4.95
CA ALA A 667 -11.14 -5.47 3.63
C ALA A 667 -9.91 -5.91 2.81
N ALA A 668 -10.01 -5.80 1.48
CA ALA A 668 -8.91 -6.09 0.55
C ALA A 668 -7.82 -5.01 0.59
N ALA A 669 -6.63 -5.32 0.06
CA ALA A 669 -5.58 -4.34 -0.13
C ALA A 669 -6.02 -3.25 -1.12
N PRO A 670 -5.79 -1.95 -0.83
CA PRO A 670 -6.18 -0.89 -1.76
C PRO A 670 -5.46 -0.99 -3.11
N ALA A 671 -6.19 -0.78 -4.20
CA ALA A 671 -5.61 -0.60 -5.53
C ALA A 671 -5.19 0.87 -5.75
N GLY A 672 -4.06 1.09 -6.43
CA GLY A 672 -3.58 2.44 -6.78
C GLY A 672 -2.89 3.21 -5.63
N THR A 673 -2.52 4.47 -5.90
CA THR A 673 -1.74 5.32 -4.99
C THR A 673 -2.59 5.99 -3.90
N THR A 674 -3.89 6.17 -4.15
CA THR A 674 -4.83 7.01 -3.37
C THR A 674 -5.80 6.24 -2.48
N GLY A 675 -5.88 4.91 -2.60
CA GLY A 675 -7.00 4.10 -2.14
C GLY A 675 -7.44 4.30 -0.68
N THR A 676 -8.58 4.97 -0.50
CA THR A 676 -9.45 4.77 0.67
C THR A 676 -10.20 3.45 0.47
N VAL A 677 -10.27 2.62 1.51
CA VAL A 677 -10.87 1.28 1.36
C VAL A 677 -12.37 1.35 1.63
N ALA A 678 -13.17 1.25 0.56
CA ALA A 678 -14.59 0.99 0.68
C ALA A 678 -14.79 -0.35 1.40
N ALA A 679 -15.58 -0.36 2.48
CA ALA A 679 -15.96 -1.60 3.13
C ALA A 679 -16.83 -2.42 2.17
N ALA A 680 -16.47 -3.68 1.93
CA ALA A 680 -17.30 -4.59 1.15
C ALA A 680 -18.70 -4.66 1.79
N ALA A 681 -19.75 -4.45 1.00
CA ALA A 681 -21.14 -4.36 1.46
C ALA A 681 -21.74 -5.73 1.82
N VAL A 682 -21.03 -6.49 2.67
CA VAL A 682 -21.52 -7.74 3.25
C VAL A 682 -22.71 -7.41 4.15
N LYS A 683 -23.90 -7.86 3.75
CA LYS A 683 -25.13 -7.82 4.54
C LYS A 683 -24.81 -8.30 5.97
N ALA A 684 -24.92 -7.39 6.94
CA ALA A 684 -24.31 -7.58 8.26
C ALA A 684 -24.72 -8.92 8.88
N LYS A 685 -23.77 -9.86 8.99
CA LYS A 685 -23.97 -11.10 9.74
C LYS A 685 -24.23 -10.71 11.19
N THR A 686 -25.48 -10.86 11.64
CA THR A 686 -25.84 -10.70 13.05
C THR A 686 -24.82 -11.46 13.88
N ALA A 687 -24.12 -10.77 14.77
CA ALA A 687 -23.08 -11.38 15.58
C ALA A 687 -23.73 -12.47 16.44
N LEU A 688 -23.47 -13.72 16.07
CA LEU A 688 -23.90 -14.89 16.84
C LEU A 688 -23.35 -14.70 18.28
N PRO A 689 -24.17 -14.88 19.33
CA PRO A 689 -23.67 -14.77 20.69
C PRO A 689 -22.53 -15.78 20.89
N ALA A 690 -21.56 -15.48 21.77
CA ALA A 690 -20.41 -16.36 21.98
C ALA A 690 -20.78 -17.70 22.67
N THR A 691 -21.97 -17.76 23.27
CA THR A 691 -22.53 -18.93 23.96
C THR A 691 -23.91 -19.28 23.37
N PRO A 692 -24.29 -20.57 23.29
CA PRO A 692 -25.60 -20.95 22.75
C PRO A 692 -26.74 -20.31 23.55
N PRO A 693 -27.70 -19.62 22.90
CA PRO A 693 -28.79 -18.92 23.60
C PRO A 693 -29.85 -19.88 24.18
N ALA A 694 -29.81 -21.15 23.81
CA ALA A 694 -30.53 -22.25 24.45
C ALA A 694 -29.76 -23.56 24.20
N THR A 695 -29.79 -24.48 25.16
CA THR A 695 -29.19 -25.83 25.05
C THR A 695 -30.23 -26.94 24.88
N THR A 696 -31.52 -26.61 25.01
CA THR A 696 -32.65 -27.55 24.99
C THR A 696 -33.84 -27.02 24.19
N GLY A 697 -34.76 -27.91 23.79
CA GLY A 697 -36.01 -27.57 23.13
C GLY A 697 -36.06 -27.81 21.62
N ILE A 698 -34.95 -28.22 20.99
CA ILE A 698 -35.01 -28.96 19.72
C ILE A 698 -35.57 -30.37 20.00
N GLN A 699 -36.26 -30.94 19.01
CA GLN A 699 -36.78 -32.30 18.97
C GLN A 699 -36.12 -33.03 17.79
N ILE A 700 -35.63 -34.21 18.07
CA ILE A 700 -34.88 -35.09 17.15
C ILE A 700 -35.23 -36.53 17.53
N ASP A 701 -35.31 -37.43 16.57
CA ASP A 701 -35.44 -38.86 16.84
C ASP A 701 -34.06 -39.53 16.94
N GLU A 702 -34.04 -40.81 17.33
CA GLU A 702 -32.82 -41.56 17.63
C GLU A 702 -31.92 -41.68 16.38
N THR A 703 -32.49 -42.01 15.22
CA THR A 703 -31.77 -42.13 13.94
C THR A 703 -31.18 -40.80 13.45
N ASN A 704 -31.93 -39.70 13.54
CA ASN A 704 -31.42 -38.39 13.17
C ASN A 704 -30.37 -37.88 14.18
N LEU A 705 -30.46 -38.29 15.45
CA LEU A 705 -29.43 -37.99 16.45
C LEU A 705 -28.13 -38.76 16.19
N GLU A 706 -28.20 -40.04 15.84
CA GLU A 706 -27.04 -40.84 15.41
C GLU A 706 -26.37 -40.26 14.15
N ALA A 707 -27.17 -39.84 13.16
CA ALA A 707 -26.67 -39.15 11.97
C ALA A 707 -25.97 -37.82 12.31
N LEU A 708 -26.57 -37.00 13.17
CA LEU A 708 -25.97 -35.72 13.61
C LEU A 708 -24.67 -35.94 14.41
N GLN A 709 -24.64 -36.96 15.27
CA GLN A 709 -23.47 -37.30 16.08
C GLN A 709 -22.33 -37.91 15.27
N THR A 710 -22.61 -38.53 14.12
CA THR A 710 -21.59 -39.04 13.17
C THR A 710 -21.21 -38.04 12.09
N GLY A 711 -21.84 -36.85 12.04
CA GLY A 711 -21.58 -35.80 11.05
C GLY A 711 -22.31 -35.97 9.71
N GLY A 712 -23.16 -36.98 9.58
CA GLY A 712 -24.04 -37.19 8.42
C GLY A 712 -25.17 -36.16 8.33
N SER A 713 -26.05 -36.33 7.34
CA SER A 713 -27.23 -35.47 7.18
C SER A 713 -28.32 -35.86 8.16
N ALA A 714 -28.80 -34.89 8.95
CA ALA A 714 -29.79 -35.10 10.00
C ALA A 714 -30.94 -34.08 9.89
N THR A 715 -32.14 -34.51 10.26
CA THR A 715 -33.34 -33.66 10.35
C THR A 715 -33.70 -33.40 11.81
N VAL A 716 -33.85 -32.13 12.17
CA VAL A 716 -34.26 -31.68 13.52
C VAL A 716 -35.42 -30.70 13.41
N SER A 717 -36.30 -30.69 14.41
CA SER A 717 -37.42 -29.74 14.47
C SER A 717 -37.50 -29.03 15.81
N ALA A 718 -38.11 -27.85 15.88
CA ALA A 718 -38.28 -27.14 17.15
C ALA A 718 -39.52 -26.24 17.13
N SER A 719 -40.19 -26.11 18.27
CA SER A 719 -41.54 -25.52 18.33
C SER A 719 -41.67 -24.32 19.28
N GLY A 720 -42.69 -23.51 19.03
CA GLY A 720 -42.99 -22.28 19.76
C GLY A 720 -42.39 -21.01 19.14
N PHE A 721 -42.00 -21.09 17.86
CA PHE A 721 -41.82 -19.92 17.00
C PHE A 721 -43.18 -19.28 16.67
N ARG A 722 -43.19 -18.12 16.02
CA ARG A 722 -44.45 -17.56 15.50
C ARG A 722 -44.89 -18.38 14.28
N PRO A 723 -46.21 -18.55 14.06
CA PRO A 723 -46.72 -19.17 12.84
C PRO A 723 -46.21 -18.45 11.59
N ASN A 724 -45.61 -19.19 10.65
CA ASN A 724 -45.01 -18.66 9.42
C ASN A 724 -43.84 -17.68 9.68
N GLU A 725 -43.05 -17.88 10.74
CA GLU A 725 -41.85 -17.10 11.03
C GLU A 725 -40.69 -17.47 10.10
N THR A 726 -40.22 -16.51 9.32
CA THR A 726 -39.17 -16.73 8.32
C THR A 726 -37.76 -16.36 8.83
N GLY A 727 -36.74 -17.03 8.31
CA GLY A 727 -35.33 -16.67 8.54
C GLY A 727 -34.76 -17.07 9.89
N ILE A 728 -35.30 -18.11 10.53
CA ILE A 728 -34.82 -18.66 11.81
C ILE A 728 -33.41 -19.22 11.60
N GLN A 729 -32.42 -18.69 12.32
CA GLN A 729 -31.02 -19.06 12.11
C GLN A 729 -30.71 -20.43 12.69
N VAL A 730 -30.09 -21.30 11.90
CA VAL A 730 -29.59 -22.61 12.32
C VAL A 730 -28.10 -22.49 12.60
N VAL A 731 -27.67 -22.72 13.84
CA VAL A 731 -26.32 -22.38 14.30
C VAL A 731 -25.77 -23.46 15.21
N VAL A 732 -24.57 -23.97 14.91
CA VAL A 732 -23.83 -24.91 15.76
C VAL A 732 -22.74 -24.19 16.57
N TYR A 733 -22.54 -24.64 17.81
CA TYR A 733 -21.70 -23.99 18.81
C TYR A 733 -20.57 -24.90 19.31
N SER A 734 -19.37 -24.51 18.94
CA SER A 734 -18.10 -24.74 19.66
C SER A 734 -17.24 -23.50 19.46
N THR A 735 -17.01 -23.15 18.19
CA THR A 735 -17.05 -21.75 17.72
C THR A 735 -18.39 -21.53 16.98
N PRO A 736 -19.09 -20.38 17.08
CA PRO A 736 -20.42 -20.23 16.47
C PRO A 736 -20.41 -20.20 14.92
N VAL A 737 -20.92 -21.27 14.28
CA VAL A 737 -21.04 -21.40 12.82
C VAL A 737 -22.52 -21.40 12.41
N LEU A 738 -22.89 -20.49 11.51
CA LEU A 738 -24.21 -20.43 10.89
C LEU A 738 -24.28 -21.51 9.78
N LEU A 739 -25.19 -22.46 9.93
CA LEU A 739 -25.44 -23.54 8.96
C LEU A 739 -26.45 -23.14 7.88
N GLY A 740 -27.31 -22.17 8.18
CA GLY A 740 -28.31 -21.65 7.25
C GLY A 740 -29.46 -20.95 7.98
N THR A 741 -30.57 -20.78 7.27
CA THR A 741 -31.84 -20.28 7.83
C THR A 741 -33.00 -21.16 7.38
N VAL A 742 -33.98 -21.35 8.26
CA VAL A 742 -35.22 -22.10 7.99
C VAL A 742 -36.44 -21.28 8.37
N ASP A 743 -37.61 -21.70 7.90
CA ASP A 743 -38.88 -21.04 8.19
C ASP A 743 -39.75 -21.97 9.07
N ALA A 744 -40.58 -21.39 9.93
CA ALA A 744 -41.56 -22.11 10.73
C ALA A 744 -42.89 -22.29 9.97
N ASP A 745 -43.57 -23.39 10.21
CA ASP A 745 -44.89 -23.68 9.65
C ASP A 745 -46.02 -22.84 10.28
N ALA A 746 -47.26 -23.07 9.84
CA ALA A 746 -48.45 -22.43 10.41
C ALA A 746 -48.76 -22.85 11.88
N SER A 747 -48.06 -23.85 12.42
CA SER A 747 -48.12 -24.30 13.81
C SER A 747 -47.02 -23.69 14.70
N GLY A 748 -46.05 -22.96 14.11
CA GLY A 748 -44.88 -22.43 14.82
C GLY A 748 -43.79 -23.49 15.06
N ILE A 749 -43.69 -24.49 14.19
CA ILE A 749 -42.65 -25.53 14.16
C ILE A 749 -41.69 -25.23 13.01
N ALA A 750 -40.42 -25.03 13.31
CA ALA A 750 -39.36 -24.91 12.32
C ALA A 750 -38.59 -26.24 12.21
N THR A 751 -38.20 -26.62 10.99
CA THR A 751 -37.48 -27.86 10.69
C THR A 751 -36.25 -27.55 9.86
N TRP A 752 -35.11 -28.15 10.22
CA TRP A 752 -33.86 -28.10 9.46
C TRP A 752 -33.43 -29.52 9.10
N SER A 753 -32.93 -29.69 7.87
CA SER A 753 -32.29 -30.90 7.39
C SER A 753 -30.94 -30.54 6.78
N GLY A 754 -29.87 -31.25 7.17
CA GLY A 754 -28.53 -31.04 6.62
C GLY A 754 -27.44 -31.70 7.45
N SER A 755 -26.20 -31.65 6.95
CA SER A 755 -25.01 -32.16 7.64
C SER A 755 -24.22 -31.05 8.37
N LEU A 756 -23.28 -31.46 9.21
CA LEU A 756 -22.38 -30.54 9.92
C LEU A 756 -21.11 -30.27 9.09
N PRO A 757 -20.54 -29.05 9.14
CA PRO A 757 -19.29 -28.74 8.45
C PRO A 757 -18.16 -29.70 8.83
N ALA A 758 -17.45 -30.23 7.82
CA ALA A 758 -16.31 -31.13 8.02
C ALA A 758 -15.19 -30.51 8.90
N THR A 759 -15.14 -29.17 8.99
CA THR A 759 -14.18 -28.40 9.80
C THR A 759 -14.54 -28.27 11.29
N LEU A 760 -15.68 -28.80 11.75
CA LEU A 760 -15.91 -28.95 13.20
C LEU A 760 -14.98 -30.03 13.76
N GLU A 761 -14.29 -29.72 14.87
CA GLU A 761 -13.57 -30.72 15.67
C GLU A 761 -14.56 -31.69 16.35
N ASP A 762 -14.16 -32.95 16.55
CA ASP A 762 -14.96 -33.92 17.31
C ASP A 762 -14.96 -33.57 18.80
N GLY A 763 -16.11 -33.70 19.47
CA GLY A 763 -16.31 -33.24 20.84
C GLY A 763 -17.75 -32.80 21.13
N ALA A 764 -17.94 -32.04 22.21
CA ALA A 764 -19.27 -31.54 22.60
C ALA A 764 -19.62 -30.24 21.86
N HIS A 765 -20.81 -30.19 21.26
CA HIS A 765 -21.35 -29.04 20.54
C HIS A 765 -22.80 -28.75 20.96
N THR A 766 -23.32 -27.57 20.63
CA THR A 766 -24.76 -27.27 20.72
C THR A 766 -25.30 -26.82 19.38
N LEU A 767 -26.25 -27.56 18.80
CA LEU A 767 -27.03 -27.09 17.66
C LEU A 767 -28.18 -26.22 18.18
N THR A 768 -28.50 -25.13 17.49
CA THR A 768 -29.57 -24.20 17.89
C THR A 768 -30.39 -23.69 16.70
N LEU A 769 -31.68 -23.45 16.95
CA LEU A 769 -32.58 -22.68 16.07
C LEU A 769 -32.94 -21.37 16.78
N GLN A 770 -32.72 -20.24 16.13
CA GLN A 770 -32.81 -18.90 16.73
C GLN A 770 -33.74 -17.97 15.93
N GLY A 771 -34.85 -17.57 16.54
CA GLY A 771 -35.85 -16.64 16.01
C GLY A 771 -36.54 -15.90 17.16
N SER A 772 -37.87 -15.73 17.11
CA SER A 772 -38.66 -15.16 18.22
C SER A 772 -38.55 -15.94 19.54
N VAL A 773 -38.09 -17.20 19.47
CA VAL A 773 -37.58 -18.00 20.57
C VAL A 773 -36.22 -18.60 20.18
N SER A 774 -35.41 -18.98 21.18
CA SER A 774 -34.24 -19.84 20.98
C SER A 774 -34.55 -21.27 21.43
N ARG A 775 -34.00 -22.24 20.70
CA ARG A 775 -34.11 -23.69 20.96
C ARG A 775 -32.75 -24.33 20.71
N GLY A 776 -32.37 -25.30 21.53
CA GLY A 776 -31.08 -25.99 21.41
C GLY A 776 -31.15 -27.50 21.53
N LEU A 777 -30.05 -28.14 21.14
CA LEU A 777 -29.70 -29.54 21.32
C LEU A 777 -28.20 -29.61 21.63
N GLU A 778 -27.84 -30.00 22.84
CA GLU A 778 -26.48 -30.46 23.14
C GLU A 778 -26.27 -31.86 22.57
N PHE A 779 -25.15 -32.08 21.87
CA PHE A 779 -24.78 -33.37 21.31
C PHE A 779 -23.25 -33.51 21.29
N THR A 780 -22.75 -34.75 21.31
CA THR A 780 -21.33 -35.02 21.09
C THR A 780 -21.14 -35.42 19.64
N LEU A 781 -20.50 -34.56 18.84
CA LEU A 781 -19.98 -34.94 17.54
C LEU A 781 -18.88 -35.96 17.77
N THR A 782 -19.20 -37.21 17.51
CA THR A 782 -18.29 -38.35 17.54
C THR A 782 -18.31 -38.92 16.13
N ARG A 783 -17.72 -38.19 15.17
CA ARG A 783 -17.27 -38.88 13.97
C ARG A 783 -16.35 -39.99 14.47
N ALA A 784 -16.58 -41.20 14.00
CA ALA A 784 -15.60 -42.23 14.24
C ALA A 784 -14.29 -41.74 13.61
N THR A 785 -13.20 -41.73 14.37
CA THR A 785 -11.87 -41.88 13.78
C THR A 785 -11.77 -43.32 13.28
N THR A 786 -12.61 -43.67 12.30
CA THR A 786 -12.44 -44.82 11.44
C THR A 786 -11.00 -44.75 10.97
N ALA A 787 -10.27 -45.84 11.15
CA ALA A 787 -8.90 -45.92 10.65
C ALA A 787 -8.90 -45.68 9.13
N ILE A 788 -7.71 -45.44 8.56
CA ILE A 788 -7.56 -45.53 7.11
C ILE A 788 -7.87 -46.98 6.72
N GLY A 789 -9.04 -47.19 6.11
CA GLY A 789 -9.70 -48.49 5.94
C GLY A 789 -11.07 -48.51 6.65
N GLN A 790 -12.19 -48.67 5.95
CA GLN A 790 -12.34 -49.60 4.82
C GLN A 790 -12.26 -48.92 3.43
N CYS A 791 -12.07 -49.76 2.40
CA CYS A 791 -12.05 -49.41 0.97
C CYS A 791 -11.14 -48.22 0.60
N THR A 792 -9.83 -48.50 0.65
CA THR A 792 -8.80 -47.68 0.01
C THR A 792 -9.05 -47.66 -1.50
N VAL A 793 -9.20 -46.45 -2.05
CA VAL A 793 -9.18 -46.21 -3.49
C VAL A 793 -7.72 -46.02 -3.91
N GLU A 794 -7.26 -46.79 -4.90
CA GLU A 794 -6.00 -46.55 -5.62
C GLU A 794 -6.25 -46.69 -7.12
N GLY A 795 -5.50 -45.94 -7.94
CA GLY A 795 -5.57 -46.06 -9.40
C GLY A 795 -6.81 -45.43 -10.03
N ALA A 796 -7.54 -44.56 -9.33
CA ALA A 796 -8.71 -43.89 -9.87
C ALA A 796 -8.35 -42.95 -11.04
N THR A 797 -9.34 -42.66 -11.88
CA THR A 797 -9.22 -41.71 -12.99
C THR A 797 -10.35 -40.67 -12.96
N LEU A 798 -10.05 -39.47 -13.44
CA LEU A 798 -10.99 -38.37 -13.61
C LEU A 798 -10.72 -37.72 -14.97
N GLN A 799 -11.78 -37.48 -15.72
CA GLN A 799 -11.80 -36.87 -17.04
C GLN A 799 -12.84 -35.76 -17.03
N TRP A 800 -12.42 -34.53 -17.33
CA TRP A 800 -13.29 -33.35 -17.31
C TRP A 800 -12.80 -32.27 -18.27
N GLY A 801 -13.70 -31.67 -19.04
CA GLY A 801 -13.34 -30.63 -20.02
C GLY A 801 -13.18 -29.23 -19.44
N PHE A 802 -13.67 -28.95 -18.23
CA PHE A 802 -14.08 -27.60 -17.79
C PHE A 802 -15.33 -27.10 -18.53
N LYS A 803 -15.17 -26.48 -19.71
CA LYS A 803 -16.28 -25.96 -20.53
C LYS A 803 -15.81 -25.69 -21.97
N GLU A 804 -16.46 -26.28 -22.98
CA GLU A 804 -16.04 -26.19 -24.40
C GLU A 804 -15.87 -24.75 -24.87
N SER A 805 -16.88 -23.91 -24.63
CA SER A 805 -16.86 -22.49 -25.01
C SER A 805 -15.71 -21.71 -24.35
N PHE A 806 -15.26 -22.12 -23.15
CA PHE A 806 -14.14 -21.48 -22.48
C PHE A 806 -12.80 -21.86 -23.11
N ARG A 807 -12.58 -23.15 -23.44
CA ARG A 807 -11.38 -23.59 -24.17
C ARG A 807 -11.27 -22.88 -25.53
N THR A 808 -12.36 -22.84 -26.29
CA THR A 808 -12.45 -22.11 -27.57
C THR A 808 -12.17 -20.61 -27.43
N TYR A 809 -12.62 -19.98 -26.35
CA TYR A 809 -12.35 -18.57 -26.05
C TYR A 809 -10.87 -18.30 -25.72
N ILE A 810 -10.25 -19.18 -24.92
CA ILE A 810 -8.83 -19.11 -24.53
C ILE A 810 -7.92 -19.24 -25.76
N GLU A 811 -8.11 -20.26 -26.59
CA GLU A 811 -7.32 -20.47 -27.82
C GLU A 811 -7.61 -19.42 -28.90
N GLY A 812 -8.79 -18.82 -28.89
CA GLY A 812 -9.26 -17.83 -29.85
C GLY A 812 -9.05 -16.38 -29.42
N ILE A 813 -10.10 -15.76 -28.87
CA ILE A 813 -10.17 -14.31 -28.62
C ILE A 813 -9.16 -13.86 -27.56
N ALA A 814 -8.90 -14.68 -26.55
CA ALA A 814 -7.94 -14.34 -25.50
C ALA A 814 -6.47 -14.52 -25.94
N ALA A 815 -6.20 -15.09 -27.12
CA ALA A 815 -4.86 -15.39 -27.64
C ALA A 815 -3.94 -16.07 -26.59
N GLY A 816 -4.53 -17.03 -25.87
CA GLY A 816 -3.96 -17.65 -24.68
C GLY A 816 -3.73 -19.16 -24.81
N GLY A 817 -3.79 -19.85 -23.68
CA GLY A 817 -3.60 -21.29 -23.57
C GLY A 817 -3.52 -21.74 -22.10
N TRP A 818 -3.28 -23.03 -21.88
CA TRP A 818 -3.13 -23.60 -20.55
C TRP A 818 -1.80 -24.34 -20.38
N THR A 819 -1.20 -24.26 -19.19
CA THR A 819 -0.07 -25.10 -18.77
C THR A 819 -0.52 -26.10 -17.72
N LEU A 820 -0.13 -27.36 -17.88
CA LEU A 820 -0.51 -28.46 -17.01
C LEU A 820 0.66 -28.96 -16.16
N THR A 821 0.37 -29.35 -14.92
CA THR A 821 1.30 -30.08 -14.04
C THR A 821 0.60 -31.33 -13.54
N ASP A 822 1.16 -32.51 -13.78
CA ASP A 822 0.59 -33.82 -13.41
C ASP A 822 -0.87 -34.07 -13.89
N VAL A 823 -1.25 -33.43 -15.00
CA VAL A 823 -2.50 -33.60 -15.74
C VAL A 823 -2.19 -33.75 -17.23
N GLU A 824 -2.87 -34.65 -17.93
CA GLU A 824 -2.76 -34.81 -19.39
C GLU A 824 -3.92 -34.11 -20.10
N TYR A 825 -3.69 -33.51 -21.27
CA TYR A 825 -4.79 -33.04 -22.14
C TYR A 825 -5.06 -34.05 -23.26
N ARG A 826 -6.20 -34.72 -23.20
CA ARG A 826 -6.70 -35.62 -24.24
C ARG A 826 -7.96 -35.01 -24.83
N TYR A 827 -7.77 -34.18 -25.86
CA TYR A 827 -8.85 -33.38 -26.47
C TYR A 827 -10.18 -34.18 -26.57
N PRO A 828 -11.29 -33.69 -25.99
CA PRO A 828 -11.50 -32.34 -25.44
C PRO A 828 -11.17 -32.17 -23.92
N GLU A 829 -10.65 -33.19 -23.25
CA GLU A 829 -10.66 -33.33 -21.79
C GLU A 829 -9.29 -33.13 -21.10
N TYR A 830 -9.33 -32.63 -19.87
CA TYR A 830 -8.24 -32.76 -18.90
C TYR A 830 -8.38 -34.10 -18.16
N VAL A 831 -7.27 -34.82 -18.05
CA VAL A 831 -7.24 -36.21 -17.58
C VAL A 831 -6.27 -36.34 -16.42
N TRP A 832 -6.81 -36.70 -15.26
CA TRP A 832 -6.07 -37.11 -14.07
C TRP A 832 -6.04 -38.64 -13.97
N GLN A 833 -4.97 -39.17 -13.38
CA GLN A 833 -4.71 -40.61 -13.24
C GLN A 833 -4.09 -40.88 -11.87
N ASN A 834 -4.17 -42.13 -11.40
CA ASN A 834 -3.63 -42.57 -10.11
C ASN A 834 -4.24 -41.85 -8.90
N GLY A 835 -5.51 -41.45 -9.00
CA GLY A 835 -6.24 -40.90 -7.86
C GLY A 835 -6.31 -41.89 -6.71
N ALA A 836 -6.14 -41.40 -5.48
CA ALA A 836 -6.09 -42.21 -4.27
C ALA A 836 -6.90 -41.59 -3.13
N GLY A 837 -7.43 -42.42 -2.24
CA GLY A 837 -8.26 -41.96 -1.13
C GLY A 837 -9.08 -43.07 -0.49
N SER A 838 -10.31 -42.76 -0.07
CA SER A 838 -11.24 -43.71 0.55
C SER A 838 -12.66 -43.51 0.02
N PHE A 839 -13.39 -44.60 -0.17
CA PHE A 839 -14.77 -44.60 -0.63
C PHE A 839 -15.56 -45.73 0.05
N ASP A 840 -16.74 -45.40 0.56
CA ASP A 840 -17.72 -46.30 1.17
C ASP A 840 -18.86 -46.52 0.17
N ASP A 841 -19.04 -47.78 -0.26
CA ASP A 841 -20.01 -48.19 -1.26
C ASP A 841 -21.42 -48.47 -0.70
N ASP A 842 -21.57 -48.64 0.62
CA ASP A 842 -22.88 -48.71 1.29
C ASP A 842 -23.50 -47.31 1.43
N THR A 843 -22.69 -46.27 1.68
CA THR A 843 -23.17 -44.87 1.86
C THR A 843 -22.98 -43.97 0.65
N LEU A 844 -22.23 -44.41 -0.37
CA LEU A 844 -21.76 -43.58 -1.50
C LEU A 844 -21.00 -42.32 -1.04
N THR A 845 -20.27 -42.40 0.07
CA THR A 845 -19.45 -41.29 0.58
C THR A 845 -17.96 -41.55 0.37
N GLY A 846 -17.18 -40.51 0.08
CA GLY A 846 -15.75 -40.67 -0.12
C GLY A 846 -15.03 -39.41 -0.61
N LEU A 847 -13.70 -39.50 -0.59
CA LEU A 847 -12.84 -38.45 -1.12
C LEU A 847 -11.65 -39.10 -1.83
N VAL A 848 -11.51 -38.83 -3.12
CA VAL A 848 -10.41 -39.31 -3.97
C VAL A 848 -9.59 -38.11 -4.43
N ALA A 849 -8.33 -38.04 -4.01
CA ALA A 849 -7.41 -36.97 -4.37
C ALA A 849 -6.57 -37.36 -5.59
N PHE A 850 -6.46 -36.43 -6.54
CA PHE A 850 -5.68 -36.57 -7.78
C PHE A 850 -4.51 -35.59 -7.86
N GLY A 851 -4.58 -34.45 -7.16
CA GLY A 851 -3.54 -33.43 -7.20
C GLY A 851 -3.52 -32.66 -8.53
N GLY A 852 -2.31 -32.43 -9.07
CA GLY A 852 -2.08 -31.74 -10.33
C GLY A 852 -2.56 -30.28 -10.39
N SER A 853 -2.42 -29.67 -11.57
CA SER A 853 -2.97 -28.34 -11.87
C SER A 853 -3.20 -28.07 -13.36
N ILE A 854 -4.16 -27.19 -13.63
CA ILE A 854 -4.44 -26.53 -14.91
C ILE A 854 -4.32 -25.03 -14.67
N ALA A 855 -3.30 -24.38 -15.23
CA ALA A 855 -3.17 -22.92 -15.22
C ALA A 855 -3.57 -22.33 -16.57
N PHE A 856 -4.74 -21.71 -16.63
CA PHE A 856 -5.26 -20.98 -17.79
C PHE A 856 -4.63 -19.59 -17.88
N SER A 857 -4.32 -19.16 -19.11
CA SER A 857 -3.73 -17.87 -19.42
C SER A 857 -4.38 -17.24 -20.65
N GLY A 858 -4.47 -15.92 -20.70
CA GLY A 858 -5.04 -15.16 -21.82
C GLY A 858 -4.89 -13.65 -21.66
N HIS A 859 -5.28 -12.90 -22.70
CA HIS A 859 -5.23 -11.43 -22.77
C HIS A 859 -3.87 -10.84 -22.37
N GLY A 860 -2.78 -11.44 -22.86
CA GLY A 860 -1.42 -11.03 -22.53
C GLY A 860 -1.01 -11.24 -21.06
N GLY A 861 -1.75 -12.06 -20.31
CA GLY A 861 -1.56 -12.31 -18.88
C GLY A 861 -2.60 -11.67 -17.97
N ALA A 862 -3.57 -10.92 -18.52
CA ALA A 862 -4.66 -10.34 -17.74
C ALA A 862 -5.73 -11.38 -17.32
N LEU A 863 -5.86 -12.48 -18.08
CA LEU A 863 -6.47 -13.71 -17.58
C LEU A 863 -5.33 -14.63 -17.16
N ASN A 864 -5.32 -15.01 -15.89
CA ASN A 864 -4.34 -15.95 -15.31
C ASN A 864 -5.00 -16.67 -14.13
N THR A 865 -5.50 -17.89 -14.33
CA THR A 865 -6.34 -18.61 -13.37
C THR A 865 -5.90 -20.07 -13.28
N THR A 866 -5.53 -20.53 -12.08
CA THR A 866 -5.07 -21.89 -11.82
C THR A 866 -6.10 -22.66 -11.01
N LEU A 867 -6.56 -23.79 -11.56
CA LEU A 867 -7.24 -24.85 -10.81
C LEU A 867 -6.18 -25.88 -10.40
N SER A 868 -6.11 -26.22 -9.12
CA SER A 868 -5.07 -27.12 -8.59
C SER A 868 -5.62 -28.08 -7.53
N ASN A 869 -4.84 -29.11 -7.19
CA ASN A 869 -5.14 -30.02 -6.09
C ASN A 869 -6.52 -30.70 -6.23
N ALA A 870 -6.78 -31.25 -7.42
CA ALA A 870 -8.07 -31.81 -7.80
C ALA A 870 -8.47 -32.97 -6.89
N ARG A 871 -9.72 -32.96 -6.44
CA ARG A 871 -10.35 -34.04 -5.66
C ARG A 871 -11.76 -34.30 -6.18
N LEU A 872 -12.15 -35.57 -6.18
CA LEU A 872 -13.54 -36.02 -6.35
C LEU A 872 -14.10 -36.29 -4.95
N GLU A 873 -15.07 -35.50 -4.52
CA GLU A 873 -15.81 -35.70 -3.27
C GLU A 873 -17.17 -36.32 -3.59
N LEU A 874 -17.50 -37.43 -2.92
CA LEU A 874 -18.78 -38.12 -3.06
C LEU A 874 -19.50 -38.04 -1.71
N ALA A 875 -20.77 -37.64 -1.73
CA ALA A 875 -21.53 -37.29 -0.53
C ALA A 875 -22.97 -37.87 -0.58
N GLY A 876 -23.08 -39.15 -0.92
CA GLY A 876 -24.37 -39.83 -1.10
C GLY A 876 -24.86 -39.70 -2.54
N ASP A 877 -26.01 -39.06 -2.75
CA ASP A 877 -26.61 -38.86 -4.08
C ASP A 877 -25.93 -37.77 -4.92
N THR A 878 -25.05 -36.97 -4.29
CA THR A 878 -24.43 -35.78 -4.87
C THR A 878 -22.91 -35.89 -4.80
N GLY A 879 -22.23 -35.55 -5.89
CA GLY A 879 -20.76 -35.49 -5.98
C GLY A 879 -20.27 -34.12 -6.41
N TYR A 880 -19.02 -33.82 -6.07
CA TYR A 880 -18.37 -32.55 -6.33
C TYR A 880 -16.97 -32.72 -6.91
N LEU A 881 -16.61 -31.85 -7.85
CA LEU A 881 -15.21 -31.59 -8.19
C LEU A 881 -14.69 -30.48 -7.29
N VAL A 882 -13.67 -30.78 -6.49
CA VAL A 882 -13.09 -29.84 -5.52
C VAL A 882 -11.69 -29.44 -5.96
N PHE A 883 -11.42 -28.14 -6.01
CA PHE A 883 -10.13 -27.57 -6.40
C PHE A 883 -9.65 -26.52 -5.39
N ASP A 884 -8.34 -26.29 -5.39
CA ASP A 884 -7.74 -25.08 -4.84
C ASP A 884 -7.54 -24.10 -6.01
N VAL A 885 -8.19 -22.92 -5.95
CA VAL A 885 -8.30 -21.94 -7.04
C VAL A 885 -7.44 -20.72 -6.75
N LEU A 886 -6.50 -20.40 -7.65
CA LEU A 886 -5.51 -19.34 -7.46
C LEU A 886 -5.30 -18.49 -8.73
N GLY A 887 -5.24 -17.17 -8.60
CA GLY A 887 -4.89 -16.25 -9.68
C GLY A 887 -5.84 -15.07 -9.79
N THR A 888 -6.45 -14.91 -10.96
CA THR A 888 -7.33 -13.79 -11.34
C THR A 888 -8.54 -14.27 -12.11
N THR A 889 -9.71 -13.66 -11.87
CA THR A 889 -10.92 -13.83 -12.69
C THR A 889 -10.84 -12.95 -13.95
N GLN A 890 -11.78 -13.12 -14.89
CA GLN A 890 -11.84 -12.27 -16.09
C GLN A 890 -11.99 -10.77 -15.79
N ASP A 891 -12.64 -10.40 -14.69
CA ASP A 891 -12.80 -9.02 -14.23
C ASP A 891 -11.58 -8.50 -13.42
N GLY A 892 -10.46 -9.22 -13.46
CA GLY A 892 -9.21 -8.87 -12.78
C GLY A 892 -9.25 -9.01 -11.25
N GLN A 893 -10.30 -9.63 -10.68
CA GLN A 893 -10.38 -9.89 -9.25
C GLN A 893 -9.41 -11.01 -8.86
N GLY A 894 -8.61 -10.80 -7.82
CA GLY A 894 -7.71 -11.83 -7.29
C GLY A 894 -8.49 -12.95 -6.59
N VAL A 895 -8.19 -14.20 -6.92
CA VAL A 895 -8.71 -15.39 -6.23
C VAL A 895 -7.56 -16.19 -5.62
N ASP A 896 -7.75 -16.64 -4.38
CA ASP A 896 -6.84 -17.49 -3.61
C ASP A 896 -7.69 -18.26 -2.59
N GLN A 897 -8.32 -19.36 -3.02
CA GLN A 897 -9.28 -20.14 -2.24
C GLN A 897 -8.99 -21.65 -2.33
N PRO A 898 -8.56 -22.30 -1.23
CA PRO A 898 -8.46 -23.76 -1.17
C PRO A 898 -9.84 -24.41 -0.91
N GLY A 899 -10.00 -25.67 -1.31
CA GLY A 899 -11.17 -26.47 -0.94
C GLY A 899 -12.49 -26.07 -1.60
N VAL A 900 -12.46 -25.34 -2.72
CA VAL A 900 -13.66 -24.91 -3.44
C VAL A 900 -14.33 -26.13 -4.09
N ARG A 901 -15.51 -26.53 -3.60
CA ARG A 901 -16.45 -27.40 -4.33
C ARG A 901 -16.88 -26.62 -5.58
N PHE A 902 -16.18 -26.85 -6.68
CA PHE A 902 -16.20 -25.99 -7.87
C PHE A 902 -17.36 -26.31 -8.79
N ALA A 903 -17.55 -27.60 -9.06
CA ALA A 903 -18.69 -28.14 -9.80
C ALA A 903 -19.40 -29.21 -8.98
N GLU A 904 -20.70 -29.35 -9.18
CA GLU A 904 -21.54 -30.39 -8.58
C GLU A 904 -22.24 -31.21 -9.67
N PHE A 905 -22.51 -32.48 -9.38
CA PHE A 905 -23.23 -33.41 -10.25
C PHE A 905 -24.00 -34.43 -9.41
N GLY A 906 -25.13 -34.92 -9.93
CA GLY A 906 -25.89 -35.99 -9.27
C GLY A 906 -25.39 -37.37 -9.69
N LEU A 907 -25.23 -38.31 -8.74
CA LEU A 907 -24.86 -39.69 -9.00
C LEU A 907 -26.03 -40.49 -9.62
N GLY A 908 -27.28 -40.16 -9.26
CA GLY A 908 -28.46 -40.87 -9.75
C GLY A 908 -28.47 -42.34 -9.35
N ASP A 909 -28.63 -43.25 -10.32
CA ASP A 909 -28.59 -44.70 -10.11
C ASP A 909 -27.17 -45.30 -10.11
N ALA A 910 -26.11 -44.48 -9.98
CA ALA A 910 -24.72 -44.96 -9.99
C ALA A 910 -24.38 -45.81 -8.75
N ALA A 911 -23.77 -46.97 -8.98
CA ALA A 911 -23.39 -47.94 -7.96
C ALA A 911 -22.07 -48.63 -8.33
N VAL A 912 -21.45 -49.31 -7.37
CA VAL A 912 -20.28 -50.17 -7.63
C VAL A 912 -20.72 -51.42 -8.39
N VAL A 913 -20.07 -51.69 -9.52
CA VAL A 913 -20.25 -52.91 -10.31
C VAL A 913 -18.87 -53.53 -10.56
N ASP A 914 -18.76 -54.84 -10.35
CA ASP A 914 -17.50 -55.61 -10.51
C ASP A 914 -16.26 -54.99 -9.81
N GLY A 915 -16.45 -54.29 -8.68
CA GLY A 915 -15.38 -53.63 -7.94
C GLY A 915 -14.98 -52.24 -8.48
N MET A 916 -15.85 -51.57 -9.24
CA MET A 916 -15.63 -50.21 -9.70
C MET A 916 -16.93 -49.38 -9.67
N LEU A 917 -16.86 -48.18 -9.08
CA LEU A 917 -17.84 -47.13 -9.37
C LEU A 917 -17.43 -46.43 -10.66
N SER A 918 -18.33 -46.42 -11.65
CA SER A 918 -18.11 -45.78 -12.95
C SER A 918 -19.11 -44.64 -13.14
N LEU A 919 -18.59 -43.41 -13.22
CA LEU A 919 -19.34 -42.21 -13.55
C LEU A 919 -19.09 -41.91 -15.04
N ASP A 920 -20.13 -41.96 -15.87
CA ASP A 920 -20.01 -41.76 -17.32
C ASP A 920 -20.78 -40.50 -17.76
N ALA A 921 -20.03 -39.48 -18.21
CA ALA A 921 -20.53 -38.23 -18.75
C ALA A 921 -21.65 -37.56 -17.93
N LEU A 922 -21.54 -37.54 -16.60
CA LEU A 922 -22.55 -36.95 -15.72
C LEU A 922 -22.65 -35.43 -15.93
N PRO A 923 -23.85 -34.86 -16.16
CA PRO A 923 -24.04 -33.42 -16.26
C PRO A 923 -23.60 -32.71 -14.97
N ALA A 924 -22.79 -31.66 -15.11
CA ALA A 924 -22.24 -30.91 -13.99
C ALA A 924 -22.58 -29.42 -14.09
N THR A 925 -22.88 -28.80 -12.96
CA THR A 925 -23.17 -27.37 -12.84
C THR A 925 -22.13 -26.66 -11.98
N LEU A 926 -21.85 -25.41 -12.31
CA LEU A 926 -20.97 -24.55 -11.51
C LEU A 926 -21.68 -24.17 -10.20
N THR A 927 -21.07 -24.46 -9.05
CA THR A 927 -21.68 -24.13 -7.75
C THR A 927 -21.62 -22.62 -7.49
N GLU A 928 -22.30 -22.13 -6.44
CA GLU A 928 -22.12 -20.74 -5.97
C GLU A 928 -20.65 -20.44 -5.60
N ALA A 929 -19.94 -21.41 -5.00
CA ALA A 929 -18.53 -21.27 -4.65
C ALA A 929 -17.60 -21.30 -5.88
N GLY A 930 -17.87 -22.17 -6.87
CA GLY A 930 -17.16 -22.20 -8.14
C GLY A 930 -17.37 -20.93 -8.97
N SER A 931 -18.61 -20.41 -8.99
CA SER A 931 -18.96 -19.13 -9.62
C SER A 931 -18.21 -17.97 -8.96
N ALA A 932 -18.20 -17.88 -7.63
CA ALA A 932 -17.47 -16.86 -6.90
C ALA A 932 -15.94 -16.95 -7.08
N ALA A 933 -15.38 -18.16 -7.20
CA ALA A 933 -13.95 -18.38 -7.40
C ALA A 933 -13.48 -18.12 -8.85
N PHE A 934 -14.33 -18.39 -9.85
CA PHE A 934 -13.97 -18.26 -11.27
C PHE A 934 -14.41 -16.92 -11.90
N GLY A 935 -15.45 -16.28 -11.35
CA GLY A 935 -15.93 -14.94 -11.70
C GLY A 935 -16.44 -14.73 -13.12
N THR A 936 -16.38 -15.73 -14.00
CA THR A 936 -16.74 -15.59 -15.44
C THR A 936 -18.14 -16.10 -15.76
N TYR A 937 -18.71 -16.94 -14.89
CA TYR A 937 -19.98 -17.65 -15.09
C TYR A 937 -20.79 -17.66 -13.79
N GLY A 938 -22.12 -17.70 -13.90
CA GLY A 938 -23.03 -17.73 -12.76
C GLY A 938 -23.16 -19.10 -12.10
N ALA A 939 -23.67 -19.13 -10.87
CA ALA A 939 -24.08 -20.37 -10.21
C ALA A 939 -25.19 -21.05 -11.03
N GLY A 940 -25.10 -22.37 -11.20
CA GLY A 940 -26.00 -23.17 -12.06
C GLY A 940 -25.64 -23.15 -13.55
N GLU A 941 -24.55 -22.49 -13.97
CA GLU A 941 -24.06 -22.61 -15.35
C GLU A 941 -23.66 -24.06 -15.66
N GLU A 942 -24.13 -24.60 -16.79
CA GLU A 942 -23.73 -25.93 -17.28
C GLU A 942 -22.24 -25.96 -17.63
N LEU A 943 -21.52 -26.97 -17.14
CA LEU A 943 -20.11 -27.22 -17.45
C LEU A 943 -19.98 -28.46 -18.35
N ASP A 944 -18.78 -28.73 -18.86
CA ASP A 944 -18.53 -30.01 -19.54
C ASP A 944 -18.78 -31.16 -18.55
N PRO A 945 -19.33 -32.30 -19.00
CA PRO A 945 -19.72 -33.39 -18.10
C PRO A 945 -18.53 -34.08 -17.44
N VAL A 946 -18.79 -34.74 -16.31
CA VAL A 946 -17.78 -35.42 -15.48
C VAL A 946 -17.79 -36.92 -15.76
N THR A 947 -16.64 -37.46 -16.12
CA THR A 947 -16.40 -38.90 -16.28
C THR A 947 -15.30 -39.33 -15.30
N ALA A 948 -15.54 -40.36 -14.49
CA ALA A 948 -14.58 -40.83 -13.50
C ALA A 948 -14.70 -42.34 -13.26
N SER A 949 -13.59 -42.98 -12.91
CA SER A 949 -13.54 -44.40 -12.56
C SER A 949 -12.87 -44.57 -11.20
N VAL A 950 -13.59 -45.11 -10.23
CA VAL A 950 -13.12 -45.31 -8.84
C VAL A 950 -13.07 -46.81 -8.56
N PRO A 951 -11.87 -47.44 -8.56
CA PRO A 951 -11.71 -48.83 -8.14
C PRO A 951 -12.01 -49.00 -6.65
N VAL A 952 -12.72 -50.07 -6.30
CA VAL A 952 -13.16 -50.42 -4.95
C VAL A 952 -12.68 -51.83 -4.64
N THR A 953 -11.79 -51.98 -3.65
CA THR A 953 -11.12 -53.26 -3.35
C THR A 953 -12.09 -54.28 -2.74
N THR A 954 -12.17 -55.49 -3.33
CA THR A 954 -13.12 -56.56 -2.97
C THR A 954 -12.89 -57.25 -1.62
N GLU A 955 -12.14 -56.65 -0.69
CA GLU A 955 -11.92 -57.18 0.68
C GLU A 955 -12.62 -56.34 1.77
N CYS A 956 -13.41 -55.33 1.39
CA CYS A 956 -14.32 -54.65 2.30
C CYS A 956 -15.47 -55.60 2.69
N GLY A 957 -15.71 -55.77 4.00
CA GLY A 957 -16.81 -56.59 4.52
C GLY A 957 -16.44 -57.80 5.39
N VAL A 958 -15.20 -57.92 5.89
CA VAL A 958 -14.84 -58.91 6.94
C VAL A 958 -14.36 -58.24 8.23
N ALA A 959 -15.23 -58.20 9.24
CA ALA A 959 -14.84 -57.79 10.58
C ALA A 959 -13.88 -58.81 11.20
N ALA A 960 -12.76 -58.34 11.74
CA ALA A 960 -11.84 -59.20 12.49
C ALA A 960 -12.46 -59.56 13.86
N GLU A 961 -12.52 -60.85 14.19
CA GLU A 961 -12.98 -61.32 15.51
C GLU A 961 -11.99 -60.92 16.61
N GLU A 962 -12.50 -60.52 17.79
CA GLU A 962 -11.66 -60.18 18.94
C GLU A 962 -10.99 -61.43 19.53
N GLU A 963 -9.66 -61.54 19.44
CA GLU A 963 -8.88 -62.49 20.26
C GLU A 963 -8.57 -61.85 21.63
N PRO A 964 -8.88 -62.52 22.76
CA PRO A 964 -8.92 -61.85 24.07
C PRO A 964 -7.53 -61.58 24.66
N ALA A 965 -7.42 -60.46 25.37
CA ALA A 965 -6.17 -60.00 25.97
C ALA A 965 -5.56 -60.98 26.99
N GLN A 966 -4.23 -61.06 27.02
CA GLN A 966 -3.45 -61.68 28.10
C GLN A 966 -2.46 -60.68 28.73
N GLU A 967 -2.16 -60.93 30.00
CA GLU A 967 -1.38 -60.06 30.88
C GLU A 967 0.14 -60.14 30.62
N SER A 968 0.87 -59.07 30.93
CA SER A 968 2.29 -59.14 31.34
C SER A 968 2.71 -57.94 32.18
N GLU A 969 2.77 -58.17 33.50
CA GLU A 969 3.66 -57.61 34.53
C GLU A 969 4.32 -56.22 34.34
N ASP A 970 3.97 -55.31 35.25
CA ASP A 970 4.78 -54.14 35.64
C ASP A 970 6.06 -54.56 36.39
N THR A 971 7.19 -53.91 36.10
CA THR A 971 8.28 -53.72 37.10
C THR A 971 9.10 -52.48 36.78
N ALA A 972 9.09 -51.51 37.71
CA ALA A 972 9.73 -50.21 37.55
C ALA A 972 11.22 -50.14 37.99
N ALA A 973 11.95 -49.20 37.38
CA ALA A 973 12.98 -48.38 38.03
C ALA A 973 12.95 -46.99 37.35
N ALA A 974 12.58 -45.88 37.99
CA ALA A 974 13.16 -45.22 39.17
C ALA A 974 14.57 -44.63 38.89
N ALA A 975 14.91 -43.39 39.27
CA ALA A 975 14.25 -42.51 40.25
C ALA A 975 14.46 -40.99 40.03
N SER A 976 13.46 -40.22 40.49
CA SER A 976 13.50 -38.95 41.27
C SER A 976 14.35 -37.73 40.83
N VAL A 977 13.85 -36.48 40.76
CA VAL A 977 13.07 -35.65 41.74
C VAL A 977 13.91 -35.20 42.94
N THR A 978 13.93 -33.95 43.45
CA THR A 978 13.68 -32.56 42.95
C THR A 978 14.32 -31.59 43.97
N ALA A 979 14.13 -30.27 43.85
CA ALA A 979 14.29 -29.35 44.99
C ALA A 979 13.41 -28.09 44.87
N VAL A 980 12.96 -27.40 45.92
CA VAL A 980 12.49 -27.73 47.30
C VAL A 980 11.59 -26.51 47.64
N ALA A 981 10.27 -26.64 47.77
CA ALA A 981 9.51 -26.89 49.01
C ALA A 981 9.62 -25.82 50.12
N ASP A 982 8.48 -25.50 50.74
CA ASP A 982 8.38 -24.88 52.07
C ASP A 982 7.90 -25.96 53.07
N VAL A 983 8.14 -25.79 54.37
CA VAL A 983 8.32 -26.91 55.31
C VAL A 983 7.62 -26.77 56.66
N ASP A 984 7.05 -27.89 57.10
CA ASP A 984 6.58 -28.12 58.47
C ASP A 984 7.59 -28.99 59.27
N GLY A 985 7.74 -28.68 60.56
CA GLY A 985 8.26 -29.54 61.66
C GLY A 985 9.44 -30.52 61.41
N ALA A 986 10.66 -30.13 61.79
CA ALA A 986 11.82 -31.03 62.01
C ALA A 986 11.80 -31.69 63.42
N PRO A 987 12.65 -32.71 63.77
CA PRO A 987 13.79 -33.33 63.07
C PRO A 987 13.71 -34.91 63.05
N ILE A 988 14.72 -35.79 62.93
CA ILE A 988 16.21 -35.78 63.00
C ILE A 988 16.86 -36.91 62.14
N TRP A 989 17.89 -36.52 61.36
CA TRP A 989 19.29 -37.04 61.26
C TRP A 989 19.70 -38.46 61.73
N PRO A 990 20.74 -39.12 61.12
CA PRO A 990 21.66 -38.64 60.06
C PRO A 990 22.09 -39.62 58.91
N TRP A 991 22.74 -39.06 57.86
CA TRP A 991 23.62 -39.67 56.81
C TRP A 991 22.97 -40.40 55.59
N LEU A 992 23.58 -40.56 54.38
CA LEU A 992 24.71 -39.92 53.65
C LEU A 992 24.72 -40.36 52.14
N VAL A 993 25.20 -39.51 51.19
CA VAL A 993 25.72 -39.81 49.81
C VAL A 993 24.70 -40.37 48.77
N GLY A 994 24.77 -40.17 47.43
CA GLY A 994 25.60 -39.33 46.52
C GLY A 994 26.32 -40.11 45.38
N GLY A 995 26.36 -39.74 44.08
CA GLY A 995 25.66 -38.72 43.28
C GLY A 995 26.51 -38.20 42.09
N LEU A 996 26.20 -38.53 40.81
CA LEU A 996 27.00 -38.15 39.61
C LEU A 996 26.27 -38.40 38.24
N VAL A 997 26.74 -37.94 37.05
CA VAL A 997 26.70 -36.54 36.50
C VAL A 997 26.87 -36.48 34.95
N ILE A 998 26.22 -35.49 34.27
CA ILE A 998 26.49 -34.88 32.91
C ILE A 998 26.31 -35.68 31.59
N VAL A 999 25.65 -35.06 30.58
CA VAL A 999 26.16 -34.70 29.21
C VAL A 999 25.09 -33.87 28.44
N ALA A 1000 25.52 -32.94 27.57
CA ALA A 1000 24.69 -32.25 26.57
C ALA A 1000 25.52 -31.87 25.32
N LEU A 1001 24.83 -31.54 24.21
CA LEU A 1001 25.35 -31.01 22.92
C LEU A 1001 26.20 -31.95 22.02
N GLY A 1002 26.11 -31.73 20.70
CA GLY A 1002 27.12 -32.19 19.72
C GLY A 1002 26.57 -32.70 18.38
N THR A 1003 26.74 -31.93 17.30
CA THR A 1003 26.54 -32.38 15.91
C THR A 1003 27.82 -32.99 15.33
N GLY A 1004 27.72 -33.96 14.41
CA GLY A 1004 28.87 -34.36 13.59
C GLY A 1004 28.77 -35.75 12.91
N ALA A 1005 29.04 -35.81 11.61
CA ALA A 1005 29.01 -37.04 10.80
C ALA A 1005 30.22 -37.97 11.03
N GLY A 1006 30.10 -39.27 10.72
CA GLY A 1006 31.24 -40.20 10.74
C GLY A 1006 30.88 -41.67 10.43
N VAL A 1007 30.89 -42.05 9.15
CA VAL A 1007 30.73 -43.45 8.69
C VAL A 1007 31.97 -44.30 9.04
N LEU A 1008 31.83 -45.59 9.42
CA LEU A 1008 32.55 -46.76 8.84
C LEU A 1008 32.44 -48.10 9.62
N ILE A 1009 31.84 -49.11 8.95
CA ILE A 1009 32.24 -50.54 8.86
C ILE A 1009 32.57 -51.37 10.14
N ALA A 1010 31.53 -52.10 10.59
CA ALA A 1010 31.44 -53.57 10.76
C ALA A 1010 32.61 -54.46 11.28
N ARG A 1011 32.30 -55.23 12.33
CA ARG A 1011 32.63 -56.68 12.52
C ARG A 1011 31.67 -57.28 13.57
N ARG A 1012 30.89 -58.35 13.40
CA ARG A 1012 30.84 -59.58 12.54
C ARG A 1012 31.44 -60.84 13.21
N ASN A 1013 30.68 -61.95 13.11
CA ASN A 1013 30.95 -63.35 13.52
C ASN A 1013 30.65 -63.64 15.01
N ARG A 1014 30.26 -64.85 15.44
CA ARG A 1014 30.40 -66.24 14.90
C ARG A 1014 29.18 -67.09 15.40
N ALA A 1015 28.86 -68.32 14.96
CA ALA A 1015 29.57 -69.35 14.19
C ALA A 1015 28.61 -70.41 13.56
N ASN A 1016 29.18 -71.37 12.82
CA ASN A 1016 28.61 -72.68 12.37
C ASN A 1016 27.55 -72.61 11.25
N ALA A 1017 27.23 -73.66 10.47
CA ALA A 1017 27.94 -74.83 9.90
C ALA A 1017 26.86 -75.63 9.08
N GLU A 1018 27.05 -76.21 7.89
CA GLU A 1018 28.10 -76.25 6.84
C GLU A 1018 27.36 -76.08 5.46
N GLY A 1019 27.84 -76.26 4.22
CA GLY A 1019 28.96 -76.98 3.59
C GLY A 1019 28.46 -78.31 2.99
N ALA A 1020 28.44 -78.57 1.67
CA ALA A 1020 28.69 -77.79 0.44
C ALA A 1020 27.90 -78.49 -0.72
N ASP A 1021 28.02 -78.34 -2.05
CA ASP A 1021 28.81 -77.61 -3.07
C ASP A 1021 28.09 -77.88 -4.46
N VAL A 1022 28.32 -77.35 -5.69
CA VAL A 1022 29.15 -76.31 -6.34
C VAL A 1022 28.71 -76.14 -7.83
N THR A 1023 29.08 -75.02 -8.49
CA THR A 1023 29.13 -74.74 -9.97
C THR A 1023 27.87 -74.61 -10.88
N THR A 1024 27.95 -73.55 -11.71
CA THR A 1024 27.40 -73.33 -13.09
C THR A 1024 25.89 -73.42 -13.35
N GLY A 1025 25.24 -72.45 -14.01
CA GLY A 1025 25.66 -71.10 -14.45
C GLY A 1025 25.46 -70.81 -15.95
N VAL A 1026 24.43 -70.00 -16.24
CA VAL A 1026 24.29 -69.04 -17.36
C VAL A 1026 23.64 -67.80 -16.76
#